data_AF-A0A4V1UQN7-F1
#
_entry.id   AF-A0A4V1UQN7-F1
#
_cell.length_a   1.000
_cell.length_b   1.000
_cell.length_c   1.000
_cell.angle_alpha   90.00
_cell.angle_beta   90.00
_cell.angle_gamma   90.00
#
_symmetry.space_group_name_H-M   'P 1'
#
loop_
_entity.id
_entity.type
_entity.pdbx_description
1 polymer ?
#
loop_
_entity_poly.entity_id
_entity_poly.type
_entity_poly.pdbx_seq_one_letter_code
_entity_poly.pdbx_strand_id
1 'polypeptide(L)'
;MVSFITSYNLAQIASMSRETIEALTRTDLAALTTTQATALTTSQMTAFSGTQISQLSTRQVSSLSRAQIQALLPSQMSFTASQLFALSSAQFASLDAEDIAFLTTTQIRALEAVDFAALSTTQLAAITPTQIAAMTQTQIKGFTPSEIGALSTEQLAAFAPTQIASLVAAQVKALTQTQISHLGTTQTGAFGQAQIAAMSASQVQGFTTEQVNSFSTAQIVGLTTTAIAGLATTQWEALTLAQFTAFNTTQVKSFNSTQIQSLDATRMGALAPAEVAALSSTQFASLSTTQLGLLAATQVKSLTSAQLARLSTEQIAALSTTQFGALVASQIAGLTTTQLNALATEQLSAISATQIAGLTAAQVRQLSETQIGALTTSQIAALGLEELGALNSTQMTVLSTTQIGAFSATQVKLLSTASINGFSVTQLQSFLPTQIGALTATQVQGLGTTQFTSLTTTQWSALTAASLGALTTTQLASIGTEQLQSLTTTQIKGLGIAGLSSDQFAALSTEQLSALTAQQIRAIPVTAIQELTTTQISLLRTTQVSALLVAQLGALSEQQIAALSSTQFSSLLTIQIPALSEAALSALDATQLSGLDTTQMTALNSTQVAALDSEAFASLTTTQLRAITGTALTALTDDQVAAM
;
A
#
# COMPACT_ATOMS: atom_id res chain seq x y z
N MET A 1 58.96 74.50 33.17
CA MET A 1 60.35 74.55 32.70
C MET A 1 60.31 74.46 31.18
N VAL A 2 61.06 75.29 30.44
CA VAL A 2 61.17 75.15 28.98
C VAL A 2 61.96 73.86 28.71
N SER A 3 61.41 72.97 27.90
CA SER A 3 62.08 71.73 27.53
C SER A 3 63.36 72.03 26.75
N PHE A 4 64.48 71.42 27.17
CA PHE A 4 65.76 71.56 26.47
C PHE A 4 65.75 70.87 25.10
N ILE A 5 64.82 69.94 24.85
CA ILE A 5 64.64 69.27 23.56
C ILE A 5 64.30 70.26 22.44
N THR A 6 63.67 71.40 22.78
CA THR A 6 63.29 72.42 21.80
C THR A 6 64.49 73.09 21.11
N SER A 7 65.68 73.05 21.71
CA SER A 7 66.90 73.61 21.12
C SER A 7 67.78 72.57 20.40
N TYR A 8 67.40 71.29 20.39
CA TYR A 8 68.21 70.21 19.81
C TYR A 8 67.87 70.00 18.32
N ASN A 9 68.90 69.95 17.47
CA ASN A 9 68.75 69.50 16.09
C ASN A 9 68.68 67.96 16.00
N LEU A 10 68.41 67.41 14.81
CA LEU A 10 68.24 65.96 14.63
C LEU A 10 69.48 65.14 15.01
N ALA A 11 70.69 65.65 14.73
CA ALA A 11 71.93 64.97 15.09
C ALA A 11 72.13 64.92 16.62
N GLN A 12 71.79 66.01 17.31
CA GLN A 12 71.83 66.09 18.78
C GLN A 12 70.82 65.15 19.43
N ILE A 13 69.62 65.01 18.83
CA ILE A 13 68.63 64.00 19.27
C ILE A 13 69.18 62.59 19.07
N ALA A 14 69.73 62.29 17.89
CA ALA A 14 70.29 60.97 17.58
C ALA A 14 71.53 60.60 18.42
N SER A 15 72.18 61.59 19.06
CA SER A 15 73.36 61.38 19.92
C SER A 15 73.08 61.41 21.42
N MET A 16 71.81 61.54 21.86
CA MET A 16 71.46 61.51 23.29
C MET A 16 71.89 60.20 23.95
N SER A 17 72.50 60.27 25.14
CA SER A 17 72.89 59.10 25.91
C SER A 17 71.69 58.39 26.53
N ARG A 18 71.87 57.14 26.97
CA ARG A 18 70.85 56.37 27.70
C ARG A 18 70.35 57.12 28.93
N GLU A 19 71.26 57.69 29.73
CA GLU A 19 70.93 58.45 30.93
C GLU A 19 70.13 59.71 30.58
N THR A 20 70.43 60.34 29.44
CA THR A 20 69.68 61.51 28.96
C THR A 20 68.24 61.13 28.60
N ILE A 21 68.05 59.98 27.92
CA ILE A 21 66.73 59.47 27.57
C ILE A 21 65.94 59.07 28.83
N GLU A 22 66.56 58.34 29.76
CA GLU A 22 65.94 57.92 31.02
C GLU A 22 65.52 59.12 31.89
N ALA A 23 66.24 60.25 31.80
CA ALA A 23 65.92 61.49 32.52
C ALA A 23 64.84 62.37 31.87
N LEU A 24 64.32 62.03 30.67
CA LEU A 24 63.32 62.85 29.99
C LEU A 24 62.01 62.94 30.78
N THR A 25 61.57 64.17 31.02
CA THR A 25 60.31 64.46 31.70
C THR A 25 59.13 64.50 30.72
N ARG A 26 57.90 64.48 31.25
CA ARG A 26 56.67 64.67 30.44
C ARG A 26 56.73 65.94 29.58
N THR A 27 57.31 67.02 30.09
CA THR A 27 57.44 68.28 29.35
C THR A 27 58.42 68.14 28.19
N ASP A 28 59.50 67.37 28.38
CA ASP A 28 60.49 67.13 27.35
C ASP A 28 59.93 66.26 26.22
N LEU A 29 59.22 65.20 26.60
CA LEU A 29 58.54 64.29 25.66
C LEU A 29 57.45 65.00 24.87
N ALA A 30 56.66 65.86 25.51
CA ALA A 30 55.62 66.64 24.82
C ALA A 30 56.21 67.67 23.82
N ALA A 31 57.43 68.14 24.05
CA ALA A 31 58.11 69.10 23.19
C ALA A 31 58.84 68.48 21.99
N LEU A 32 59.02 67.15 21.97
CA LEU A 32 59.65 66.45 20.86
C LEU A 32 58.82 66.60 19.58
N THR A 33 59.38 67.10 18.49
CA THR A 33 58.67 67.14 17.21
C THR A 33 58.58 65.73 16.60
N THR A 34 57.66 65.49 15.66
CA THR A 34 57.59 64.21 14.94
C THR A 34 58.89 63.90 14.18
N THR A 35 59.53 64.92 13.58
CA THR A 35 60.83 64.76 12.91
C THR A 35 61.93 64.40 13.90
N GLN A 36 61.97 65.02 15.08
CA GLN A 36 62.93 64.62 16.12
C GLN A 36 62.64 63.20 16.64
N ALA A 37 61.36 62.80 16.78
CA ALA A 37 61.00 61.43 17.14
C ALA A 37 61.52 60.41 16.12
N THR A 38 61.47 60.72 14.81
CA THR A 38 62.06 59.86 13.78
C THR A 38 63.59 59.80 13.78
N ALA A 39 64.26 60.78 14.40
CA ALA A 39 65.71 60.81 14.51
C ALA A 39 66.26 59.97 15.69
N LEU A 40 65.39 59.50 16.60
CA LEU A 40 65.78 58.59 17.68
C LEU A 40 66.30 57.27 17.09
N THR A 41 67.44 56.78 17.57
CA THR A 41 67.99 55.49 17.15
C THR A 41 67.28 54.33 17.85
N THR A 42 67.37 53.12 17.31
CA THR A 42 66.80 51.90 17.94
C THR A 42 67.40 51.66 19.33
N SER A 43 68.69 51.94 19.54
CA SER A 43 69.34 51.88 20.86
C SER A 43 68.83 52.93 21.83
N GLN A 44 68.34 54.08 21.35
CA GLN A 44 67.70 55.06 22.22
C GLN A 44 66.26 54.64 22.55
N MET A 45 65.56 53.97 21.62
CA MET A 45 64.22 53.43 21.89
C MET A 45 64.24 52.43 23.05
N THR A 46 65.25 51.55 23.14
CA THR A 46 65.40 50.60 24.27
C THR A 46 65.71 51.26 25.62
N ALA A 47 66.10 52.55 25.64
CA ALA A 47 66.38 53.30 26.87
C ALA A 47 65.13 53.94 27.50
N PHE A 48 64.01 54.06 26.77
CA PHE A 48 62.77 54.60 27.33
C PHE A 48 62.18 53.68 28.40
N SER A 49 61.48 54.24 29.38
CA SER A 49 60.57 53.45 30.22
C SER A 49 59.17 53.36 29.59
N GLY A 50 58.38 52.34 29.94
CA GLY A 50 56.98 52.25 29.51
C GLY A 50 56.16 53.50 29.87
N THR A 51 56.43 54.10 31.04
CA THR A 51 55.82 55.37 31.44
C THR A 51 56.16 56.50 30.48
N GLN A 52 57.41 56.61 30.02
CA GLN A 52 57.79 57.64 29.04
C GLN A 52 57.19 57.35 27.66
N ILE A 53 57.15 56.10 27.21
CA ILE A 53 56.45 55.73 25.96
C ILE A 53 54.98 56.15 26.01
N SER A 54 54.28 55.89 27.11
CA SER A 54 52.87 56.29 27.28
C SER A 54 52.64 57.81 27.30
N GLN A 55 53.69 58.61 27.52
CA GLN A 55 53.63 60.08 27.55
C GLN A 55 53.87 60.72 26.16
N LEU A 56 54.34 59.95 25.17
CA LEU A 56 54.42 60.42 23.79
C LEU A 56 53.02 60.73 23.23
N SER A 57 52.89 61.77 22.43
CA SER A 57 51.67 62.03 21.67
C SER A 57 51.44 60.96 20.59
N THR A 58 50.18 60.77 20.19
CA THR A 58 49.82 59.87 19.08
C THR A 58 50.55 60.21 17.78
N ARG A 59 50.77 61.50 17.50
CA ARG A 59 51.53 61.96 16.33
C ARG A 59 52.98 61.52 16.39
N GLN A 60 53.65 61.66 17.54
CA GLN A 60 55.02 61.19 17.72
C GLN A 60 55.11 59.68 17.54
N VAL A 61 54.22 58.91 18.18
CA VAL A 61 54.18 57.44 18.06
C VAL A 61 53.96 57.02 16.61
N SER A 62 52.97 57.61 15.92
CA SER A 62 52.69 57.31 14.50
C SER A 62 53.83 57.69 13.55
N SER A 63 54.73 58.59 13.96
CA SER A 63 55.89 58.98 13.15
C SER A 63 57.06 58.01 13.26
N LEU A 64 57.14 57.20 14.32
CA LEU A 64 58.25 56.26 14.53
C LEU A 64 58.36 55.25 13.37
N SER A 65 59.57 54.96 12.93
CA SER A 65 59.83 53.92 11.94
C SER A 65 59.55 52.52 12.50
N ARG A 66 59.32 51.54 11.61
CA ARG A 66 59.14 50.12 12.00
C ARG A 66 60.31 49.59 12.81
N ALA A 67 61.55 49.97 12.46
CA ALA A 67 62.74 49.58 13.21
C ALA A 67 62.76 50.15 14.63
N GLN A 68 62.27 51.38 14.82
CA GLN A 68 62.15 51.99 16.16
C GLN A 68 61.08 51.31 17.00
N ILE A 69 59.95 50.93 16.40
CA ILE A 69 58.87 50.19 17.07
C ILE A 69 59.32 48.77 17.44
N GLN A 70 59.96 48.05 16.50
CA GLN A 70 60.49 46.70 16.74
C GLN A 70 61.61 46.67 17.78
N ALA A 71 62.37 47.77 17.94
CA ALA A 71 63.41 47.86 18.95
C ALA A 71 62.89 48.02 20.38
N LEU A 72 61.57 48.18 20.58
CA LEU A 72 61.00 48.25 21.92
C LEU A 72 61.14 46.90 22.64
N LEU A 73 61.15 46.96 23.97
CA LEU A 73 61.15 45.80 24.85
C LEU A 73 59.72 45.57 25.38
N PRO A 74 59.37 44.34 25.79
CA PRO A 74 58.04 44.04 26.32
C PRO A 74 57.62 44.99 27.46
N SER A 75 58.52 45.31 28.39
CA SER A 75 58.26 46.24 29.50
C SER A 75 57.94 47.69 29.06
N GLN A 76 58.23 48.04 27.81
CA GLN A 76 57.97 49.35 27.21
C GLN A 76 56.63 49.40 26.46
N MET A 77 55.92 48.27 26.32
CA MET A 77 54.61 48.16 25.67
C MET A 77 53.46 48.76 26.48
N SER A 78 53.71 49.85 27.23
CA SER A 78 52.72 50.61 28.00
C SER A 78 51.96 51.65 27.17
N PHE A 79 51.83 51.44 25.85
CA PHE A 79 51.08 52.34 24.98
C PHE A 79 49.64 52.57 25.45
N THR A 80 49.15 53.80 25.39
CA THR A 80 47.73 54.10 25.57
C THR A 80 46.91 53.56 24.39
N ALA A 81 45.60 53.37 24.60
CA ALA A 81 44.67 52.97 23.54
C ALA A 81 44.77 53.87 22.29
N SER A 82 44.86 55.18 22.50
CA SER A 82 44.99 56.15 21.39
C SER A 82 46.33 56.08 20.67
N GLN A 83 47.40 55.67 21.36
CA GLN A 83 48.71 55.49 20.72
C GLN A 83 48.75 54.23 19.87
N LEU A 84 48.18 53.12 20.35
CA LEU A 84 48.05 51.89 19.57
C LEU A 84 47.19 52.13 18.32
N PHE A 85 46.05 52.80 18.48
CA PHE A 85 45.18 53.19 17.36
C PHE A 85 45.89 54.10 16.33
N ALA A 86 46.91 54.85 16.74
CA ALA A 86 47.64 55.75 15.85
C ALA A 86 48.76 55.04 15.07
N LEU A 87 49.11 53.79 15.43
CA LEU A 87 50.04 52.99 14.64
C LEU A 87 49.36 52.58 13.33
N SER A 88 50.10 52.66 12.23
CA SER A 88 49.69 51.98 11.00
C SER A 88 49.77 50.46 11.19
N SER A 89 48.95 49.70 10.46
CA SER A 89 48.97 48.23 10.53
C SER A 89 50.36 47.64 10.25
N ALA A 90 51.21 48.35 9.50
CA ALA A 90 52.57 47.90 9.22
C ALA A 90 53.59 48.26 10.31
N GLN A 91 53.35 49.28 11.14
CA GLN A 91 54.09 49.51 12.38
C GLN A 91 53.66 48.52 13.46
N PHE A 92 52.35 48.26 13.55
CA PHE A 92 51.84 47.26 14.48
C PHE A 92 52.39 45.86 14.16
N ALA A 93 52.37 45.47 12.88
CA ALA A 93 52.96 44.21 12.42
C ALA A 93 54.49 44.11 12.56
N SER A 94 55.19 45.18 12.93
CA SER A 94 56.63 45.13 13.25
C SER A 94 56.95 44.82 14.71
N LEU A 95 55.94 44.73 15.58
CA LEU A 95 56.12 44.26 16.96
C LEU A 95 56.49 42.78 16.97
N ASP A 96 57.43 42.36 17.82
CA ASP A 96 57.76 40.94 17.91
C ASP A 96 56.71 40.19 18.75
N ALA A 97 56.77 38.85 18.75
CA ALA A 97 55.80 37.99 19.43
C ALA A 97 55.73 38.28 20.95
N GLU A 98 56.89 38.48 21.58
CA GLU A 98 56.98 38.80 23.00
C GLU A 98 56.29 40.13 23.37
N ASP A 99 56.34 41.12 22.48
CA ASP A 99 55.70 42.43 22.71
C ASP A 99 54.18 42.32 22.68
N ILE A 100 53.66 41.56 21.71
CA ILE A 100 52.22 41.31 21.59
C ILE A 100 51.70 40.55 22.82
N ALA A 101 52.46 39.56 23.30
CA ALA A 101 52.10 38.82 24.51
C ALA A 101 52.07 39.69 25.78
N PHE A 102 52.83 40.79 25.81
CA PHE A 102 52.87 41.72 26.95
C PHE A 102 51.74 42.77 26.95
N LEU A 103 51.03 42.95 25.83
CA LEU A 103 49.89 43.87 25.77
C LEU A 103 48.81 43.50 26.80
N THR A 104 48.26 44.49 27.48
CA THR A 104 47.13 44.29 28.40
C THR A 104 45.84 44.00 27.63
N THR A 105 44.85 43.40 28.29
CA THR A 105 43.51 43.19 27.70
C THR A 105 42.82 44.49 27.27
N THR A 106 43.06 45.59 28.00
CA THR A 106 42.58 46.93 27.62
C THR A 106 43.20 47.42 26.32
N GLN A 107 44.50 47.20 26.14
CA GLN A 107 45.22 47.55 24.92
C GLN A 107 44.76 46.71 23.73
N ILE A 108 44.62 45.39 23.91
CA ILE A 108 44.10 44.49 22.88
C ILE A 108 42.69 44.91 22.43
N ARG A 109 41.82 45.33 23.35
CA ARG A 109 40.48 45.85 23.03
C ARG A 109 40.47 47.18 22.27
N ALA A 110 41.56 47.94 22.31
CA ALA A 110 41.68 49.20 21.59
C ALA A 110 42.09 49.03 20.12
N LEU A 111 42.59 47.85 19.74
CA LEU A 111 43.04 47.54 18.37
C LEU A 111 41.85 47.39 17.41
N GLU A 112 42.07 47.69 16.14
CA GLU A 112 41.08 47.50 15.09
C GLU A 112 41.18 46.09 14.47
N ALA A 113 40.12 45.66 13.81
CA ALA A 113 40.10 44.38 13.09
C ALA A 113 41.25 44.24 12.07
N VAL A 114 41.63 45.35 11.42
CA VAL A 114 42.71 45.39 10.41
C VAL A 114 44.10 45.15 11.02
N ASP A 115 44.30 45.46 12.30
CA ASP A 115 45.58 45.26 12.97
C ASP A 115 45.87 43.77 13.17
N PHE A 116 44.84 42.98 13.47
CA PHE A 116 44.97 41.53 13.59
C PHE A 116 45.19 40.84 12.25
N ALA A 117 44.55 41.34 11.18
CA ALA A 117 44.75 40.85 9.82
C ALA A 117 46.18 41.10 9.28
N ALA A 118 46.94 41.99 9.92
CA ALA A 118 48.33 42.28 9.58
C ALA A 118 49.35 41.40 10.32
N LEU A 119 48.91 40.58 11.29
CA LEU A 119 49.80 39.73 12.08
C LEU A 119 50.28 38.49 11.30
N SER A 120 51.53 38.12 11.53
CA SER A 120 52.07 36.82 11.15
C SER A 120 51.52 35.70 12.05
N THR A 121 51.68 34.45 11.63
CA THR A 121 51.26 33.28 12.44
C THR A 121 52.01 33.18 13.77
N THR A 122 53.29 33.59 13.82
CA THR A 122 54.08 33.63 15.06
C THR A 122 53.54 34.68 16.04
N GLN A 123 53.19 35.87 15.53
CA GLN A 123 52.59 36.94 16.33
C GLN A 123 51.18 36.56 16.81
N LEU A 124 50.37 35.94 15.94
CA LEU A 124 49.05 35.44 16.30
C LEU A 124 49.12 34.37 17.40
N ALA A 125 50.08 33.45 17.32
CA ALA A 125 50.32 32.44 18.35
C ALA A 125 50.76 33.04 19.70
N ALA A 126 51.31 34.26 19.70
CA ALA A 126 51.72 34.96 20.92
C ALA A 126 50.57 35.64 21.66
N ILE A 127 49.39 35.81 21.02
CA ILE A 127 48.21 36.34 21.70
C ILE A 127 47.75 35.32 22.75
N THR A 128 47.80 35.71 24.02
CA THR A 128 47.44 34.83 25.12
C THR A 128 45.93 34.52 25.17
N PRO A 129 45.52 33.38 25.74
CA PRO A 129 44.11 33.07 26.00
C PRO A 129 43.34 34.21 26.70
N THR A 130 43.97 34.89 27.66
CA THR A 130 43.33 36.01 28.40
C THR A 130 43.08 37.22 27.50
N GLN A 131 44.00 37.50 26.56
CA GLN A 131 43.83 38.57 25.57
C GLN A 131 42.71 38.22 24.58
N ILE A 132 42.67 36.98 24.08
CA ILE A 132 41.58 36.49 23.20
C ILE A 132 40.21 36.64 23.87
N ALA A 133 40.07 36.19 25.11
CA ALA A 133 38.82 36.28 25.88
C ALA A 133 38.34 37.73 26.06
N ALA A 134 39.26 38.71 26.06
CA ALA A 134 38.92 40.13 26.18
C ALA A 134 38.50 40.79 24.86
N MET A 135 38.79 40.19 23.71
CA MET A 135 38.49 40.76 22.39
C MET A 135 36.98 40.98 22.18
N THR A 136 36.64 41.96 21.37
CA THR A 136 35.25 42.22 20.98
C THR A 136 34.81 41.31 19.82
N GLN A 137 33.50 41.10 19.68
CA GLN A 137 32.93 40.36 18.55
C GLN A 137 33.33 40.98 17.19
N THR A 138 33.48 42.31 17.10
CA THR A 138 33.93 42.98 15.88
C THR A 138 35.36 42.62 15.52
N GLN A 139 36.26 42.55 16.51
CA GLN A 139 37.65 42.14 16.29
C GLN A 139 37.73 40.68 15.84
N ILE A 140 37.00 39.78 16.52
CA ILE A 140 36.95 38.35 16.17
C ILE A 140 36.36 38.13 14.77
N LYS A 141 35.29 38.83 14.40
CA LYS A 141 34.72 38.79 13.05
C LYS A 141 35.69 39.32 11.99
N GLY A 142 36.63 40.17 12.39
CA GLY A 142 37.70 40.70 11.55
C GLY A 142 38.75 39.68 11.14
N PHE A 143 38.89 38.57 11.89
CA PHE A 143 39.92 37.58 11.60
C PHE A 143 39.68 36.92 10.25
N THR A 144 40.74 36.67 9.50
CA THR A 144 40.65 35.88 8.28
C THR A 144 40.39 34.40 8.63
N PRO A 145 39.80 33.60 7.72
CA PRO A 145 39.70 32.16 7.93
C PRO A 145 41.04 31.50 8.26
N SER A 146 42.13 31.92 7.60
CA SER A 146 43.48 31.42 7.86
C SER A 146 43.97 31.71 9.27
N GLU A 147 43.68 32.90 9.82
CA GLU A 147 44.00 33.22 11.22
C GLU A 147 43.22 32.34 12.19
N ILE A 148 41.90 32.17 11.98
CA ILE A 148 41.08 31.28 12.82
C ILE A 148 41.59 29.85 12.81
N GLY A 149 41.99 29.34 11.63
CA GLY A 149 42.59 28.00 11.50
C GLY A 149 43.97 27.87 12.14
N ALA A 150 44.71 28.96 12.29
CA ALA A 150 46.05 28.98 12.90
C ALA A 150 46.05 29.11 14.43
N LEU A 151 44.91 29.44 15.05
CA LEU A 151 44.80 29.53 16.51
C LEU A 151 45.07 28.18 17.19
N SER A 152 45.77 28.21 18.33
CA SER A 152 45.93 27.01 19.16
C SER A 152 44.60 26.58 19.78
N THR A 153 44.55 25.33 20.28
CA THR A 153 43.41 24.81 21.03
C THR A 153 43.13 25.63 22.29
N GLU A 154 44.17 26.11 22.97
CA GLU A 154 44.06 26.92 24.19
C GLU A 154 43.54 28.33 23.88
N GLN A 155 44.00 28.93 22.77
CA GLN A 155 43.51 30.23 22.32
C GLN A 155 42.03 30.14 21.95
N LEU A 156 41.63 29.13 21.18
CA LEU A 156 40.24 28.96 20.78
C LEU A 156 39.33 28.62 21.98
N ALA A 157 39.79 27.79 22.91
CA ALA A 157 39.07 27.48 24.15
C ALA A 157 38.86 28.71 25.06
N ALA A 158 39.62 29.79 24.85
CA ALA A 158 39.45 31.04 25.59
C ALA A 158 38.31 31.92 25.05
N PHE A 159 37.73 31.60 23.87
CA PHE A 159 36.65 32.40 23.30
C PHE A 159 35.41 32.36 24.20
N ALA A 160 34.84 33.52 24.52
CA ALA A 160 33.52 33.59 25.10
C ALA A 160 32.46 33.02 24.11
N PRO A 161 31.36 32.44 24.61
CA PRO A 161 30.25 31.96 23.77
C PRO A 161 29.74 33.02 22.77
N THR A 162 29.68 34.29 23.18
CA THR A 162 29.29 35.41 22.30
C THR A 162 30.29 35.66 21.17
N GLN A 163 31.58 35.39 21.38
CA GLN A 163 32.59 35.49 20.33
C GLN A 163 32.43 34.34 19.32
N ILE A 164 32.19 33.11 19.78
CA ILE A 164 31.89 31.96 18.90
C ILE A 164 30.65 32.24 18.04
N ALA A 165 29.57 32.75 18.64
CA ALA A 165 28.35 33.12 17.93
C ALA A 165 28.57 34.22 16.87
N SER A 166 29.61 35.04 17.01
CA SER A 166 29.94 36.13 16.07
C SER A 166 30.74 35.71 14.85
N LEU A 167 31.31 34.49 14.84
CA LEU A 167 32.08 33.96 13.71
C LEU A 167 31.22 33.87 12.45
N VAL A 168 31.82 34.10 11.28
CA VAL A 168 31.13 33.89 9.99
C VAL A 168 31.37 32.49 9.44
N ALA A 169 30.52 32.04 8.52
CA ALA A 169 30.61 30.71 7.91
C ALA A 169 32.00 30.36 7.35
N ALA A 170 32.69 31.33 6.74
CA ALA A 170 34.04 31.13 6.21
C ALA A 170 35.08 30.87 7.31
N GLN A 171 34.97 31.54 8.45
CA GLN A 171 35.84 31.32 9.61
C GLN A 171 35.58 29.95 10.24
N VAL A 172 34.31 29.58 10.41
CA VAL A 172 33.95 28.26 10.96
C VAL A 172 34.45 27.12 10.07
N LYS A 173 34.44 27.28 8.74
CA LYS A 173 35.02 26.30 7.79
C LYS A 173 36.53 26.12 7.93
N ALA A 174 37.24 27.09 8.51
CA ALA A 174 38.69 26.98 8.71
C ALA A 174 39.07 26.28 10.02
N LEU A 175 38.12 26.06 10.93
CA LEU A 175 38.36 25.30 12.15
C LEU A 175 38.72 23.84 11.83
N THR A 176 39.74 23.34 12.47
CA THR A 176 40.17 21.94 12.37
C THR A 176 39.37 21.04 13.31
N GLN A 177 39.44 19.73 13.07
CA GLN A 177 38.78 18.74 13.93
C GLN A 177 39.30 18.80 15.38
N THR A 178 40.61 18.95 15.55
CA THR A 178 41.27 19.07 16.86
C THR A 178 40.85 20.33 17.60
N GLN A 179 40.73 21.46 16.90
CA GLN A 179 40.21 22.69 17.50
C GLN A 179 38.77 22.54 17.98
N ILE A 180 37.91 21.92 17.17
CA ILE A 180 36.50 21.68 17.53
C ILE A 180 36.38 20.80 18.77
N SER A 181 37.18 19.72 18.88
CA SER A 181 37.10 18.79 20.01
C SER A 181 37.52 19.40 21.35
N HIS A 182 38.26 20.52 21.35
CA HIS A 182 38.72 21.21 22.56
C HIS A 182 37.81 22.36 23.01
N LEU A 183 36.74 22.66 22.28
CA LEU A 183 35.72 23.62 22.73
C LEU A 183 34.94 23.06 23.94
N GLY A 184 34.53 23.93 24.87
CA GLY A 184 33.58 23.58 25.91
C GLY A 184 32.15 23.46 25.38
N THR A 185 31.27 22.76 26.10
CA THR A 185 29.86 22.58 25.72
C THR A 185 29.09 23.89 25.60
N THR A 186 29.41 24.91 26.41
CA THR A 186 28.79 26.25 26.30
C THR A 186 29.20 26.99 25.03
N GLN A 187 30.45 26.83 24.59
CA GLN A 187 30.94 27.39 23.33
C GLN A 187 30.30 26.66 22.14
N THR A 188 30.23 25.33 22.21
CA THR A 188 29.55 24.51 21.20
C THR A 188 28.08 24.88 21.05
N GLY A 189 27.35 25.05 22.16
CA GLY A 189 25.96 25.50 22.16
C GLY A 189 25.77 26.92 21.60
N ALA A 190 26.83 27.73 21.50
CA ALA A 190 26.76 29.08 20.97
C ALA A 190 26.86 29.18 19.45
N PHE A 191 27.20 28.08 18.75
CA PHE A 191 27.17 28.08 17.29
C PHE A 191 25.74 28.31 16.77
N GLY A 192 25.55 29.29 15.91
CA GLY A 192 24.29 29.53 15.20
C GLY A 192 24.05 28.50 14.09
N GLN A 193 22.81 28.44 13.61
CA GLN A 193 22.41 27.50 12.54
C GLN A 193 23.24 27.66 11.26
N ALA A 194 23.53 28.89 10.82
CA ALA A 194 24.33 29.15 9.62
C ALA A 194 25.79 28.68 9.76
N GLN A 195 26.32 28.70 10.98
CA GLN A 195 27.67 28.21 11.28
C GLN A 195 27.71 26.69 11.22
N ILE A 196 26.76 26.01 11.87
CA ILE A 196 26.64 24.55 11.81
C ILE A 196 26.44 24.07 10.37
N ALA A 197 25.57 24.73 9.60
CA ALA A 197 25.33 24.40 8.19
C ALA A 197 26.56 24.62 7.30
N ALA A 198 27.50 25.49 7.71
CA ALA A 198 28.74 25.72 6.98
C ALA A 198 29.80 24.66 7.25
N MET A 199 29.69 23.88 8.33
CA MET A 199 30.67 22.85 8.70
C MET A 199 30.69 21.70 7.69
N SER A 200 31.88 21.20 7.42
CA SER A 200 32.07 19.93 6.70
C SER A 200 31.73 18.73 7.58
N ALA A 201 31.51 17.57 6.96
CA ALA A 201 31.27 16.32 7.70
C ALA A 201 32.44 15.96 8.63
N SER A 202 33.68 16.15 8.19
CA SER A 202 34.87 15.89 9.02
C SER A 202 34.97 16.81 10.25
N GLN A 203 34.51 18.06 10.12
CA GLN A 203 34.43 18.99 11.25
C GLN A 203 33.36 18.55 12.26
N VAL A 204 32.18 18.13 11.78
CA VAL A 204 31.12 17.62 12.67
C VAL A 204 31.56 16.34 13.39
N GLN A 205 32.34 15.47 12.74
CA GLN A 205 32.97 14.31 13.40
C GLN A 205 33.98 14.68 14.49
N GLY A 206 34.45 15.94 14.53
CA GLY A 206 35.35 16.43 15.56
C GLY A 206 34.70 16.70 16.90
N PHE A 207 33.37 16.81 16.95
CA PHE A 207 32.69 17.01 18.22
C PHE A 207 32.75 15.76 19.09
N THR A 208 33.05 15.92 20.38
CA THR A 208 32.89 14.86 21.38
C THR A 208 31.42 14.53 21.60
N THR A 209 31.13 13.39 22.23
CA THR A 209 29.75 13.00 22.58
C THR A 209 29.10 13.99 23.56
N GLU A 210 29.87 14.58 24.48
CA GLU A 210 29.40 15.64 25.38
C GLU A 210 29.03 16.91 24.63
N GLN A 211 29.83 17.29 23.63
CA GLN A 211 29.55 18.44 22.77
C GLN A 211 28.32 18.21 21.89
N VAL A 212 28.16 17.02 21.30
CA VAL A 212 26.95 16.66 20.53
C VAL A 212 25.71 16.73 21.41
N ASN A 213 25.77 16.24 22.66
CA ASN A 213 24.66 16.38 23.63
C ASN A 213 24.30 17.84 23.94
N SER A 214 25.24 18.77 23.81
CA SER A 214 25.00 20.21 24.04
C SER A 214 24.34 20.94 22.85
N PHE A 215 24.17 20.28 21.70
CA PHE A 215 23.48 20.89 20.56
C PHE A 215 22.01 21.17 20.88
N SER A 216 21.54 22.35 20.51
CA SER A 216 20.12 22.66 20.42
C SER A 216 19.47 21.94 19.24
N THR A 217 18.14 21.78 19.29
CA THR A 217 17.36 21.23 18.17
C THR A 217 17.49 22.07 16.89
N ALA A 218 17.65 23.40 17.01
CA ALA A 218 17.90 24.28 15.87
C ALA A 218 19.24 24.00 15.19
N GLN A 219 20.28 23.66 15.96
CA GLN A 219 21.58 23.26 15.41
C GLN A 219 21.49 21.89 14.71
N ILE A 220 20.73 20.94 15.27
CA ILE A 220 20.47 19.65 14.60
C ILE A 220 19.81 19.85 13.23
N VAL A 221 18.78 20.71 13.14
CA VAL A 221 18.13 21.06 11.86
C VAL A 221 19.10 21.76 10.89
N GLY A 222 20.15 22.40 11.40
CA GLY A 222 21.21 23.01 10.59
C GLY A 222 22.22 22.02 10.00
N LEU A 223 22.29 20.78 10.50
CA LEU A 223 23.23 19.79 9.99
C LEU A 223 22.90 19.37 8.55
N THR A 224 23.95 19.31 7.72
CA THR A 224 23.82 18.81 6.35
C THR A 224 23.62 17.30 6.32
N THR A 225 23.00 16.79 5.26
CA THR A 225 22.78 15.34 5.07
C THR A 225 24.10 14.56 5.03
N THR A 226 25.16 15.14 4.44
CA THR A 226 26.50 14.53 4.44
C THR A 226 27.11 14.46 5.84
N ALA A 227 26.94 15.50 6.66
CA ALA A 227 27.42 15.48 8.04
C ALA A 227 26.68 14.43 8.89
N ILE A 228 25.36 14.35 8.75
CA ILE A 228 24.54 13.37 9.46
C ILE A 228 24.95 11.94 9.08
N ALA A 229 25.02 11.63 7.78
CA ALA A 229 25.44 10.32 7.30
C ALA A 229 26.86 9.93 7.75
N GLY A 230 27.70 10.92 8.07
CA GLY A 230 29.07 10.76 8.52
C GLY A 230 29.27 10.77 10.05
N LEU A 231 28.22 10.94 10.87
CA LEU A 231 28.37 10.88 12.33
C LEU A 231 28.96 9.52 12.76
N ALA A 232 29.95 9.56 13.66
CA ALA A 232 30.46 8.34 14.28
C ALA A 232 29.35 7.66 15.11
N THR A 233 29.40 6.34 15.24
CA THR A 233 28.39 5.56 15.99
C THR A 233 28.20 6.09 17.42
N THR A 234 29.28 6.46 18.10
CA THR A 234 29.24 7.04 19.45
C THR A 234 28.57 8.41 19.48
N GLN A 235 28.78 9.27 18.47
CA GLN A 235 28.11 10.56 18.36
C GLN A 235 26.61 10.40 18.07
N TRP A 236 26.27 9.45 17.20
CA TRP A 236 24.89 9.12 16.86
C TRP A 236 24.11 8.61 18.07
N GLU A 237 24.68 7.67 18.82
CA GLU A 237 24.07 7.11 20.03
C GLU A 237 23.96 8.15 21.16
N ALA A 238 24.89 9.12 21.18
CA ALA A 238 24.89 10.23 22.13
C ALA A 238 23.81 11.29 21.85
N LEU A 239 23.13 11.28 20.69
CA LEU A 239 22.04 12.23 20.43
C LEU A 239 20.90 12.00 21.43
N THR A 240 20.48 13.06 22.11
CA THR A 240 19.30 13.03 22.99
C THR A 240 18.03 12.76 22.16
N LEU A 241 16.97 12.29 22.82
CA LEU A 241 15.69 12.07 22.14
C LEU A 241 15.14 13.36 21.50
N ALA A 242 15.28 14.51 22.19
CA ALA A 242 14.82 15.80 21.66
C ALA A 242 15.57 16.21 20.39
N GLN A 243 16.89 15.97 20.34
CA GLN A 243 17.70 16.19 19.14
C GLN A 243 17.31 15.22 18.02
N PHE A 244 17.12 13.94 18.34
CA PHE A 244 16.71 12.93 17.36
C PHE A 244 15.36 13.29 16.71
N THR A 245 14.37 13.70 17.48
CA THR A 245 13.06 14.13 16.96
C THR A 245 13.08 15.48 16.25
N ALA A 246 14.21 16.20 16.26
CA ALA A 246 14.34 17.47 15.54
C ALA A 246 14.72 17.26 14.06
N PHE A 247 15.17 16.07 13.66
CA PHE A 247 15.49 15.80 12.25
C PHE A 247 14.25 15.94 11.37
N ASN A 248 14.41 16.61 10.23
CA ASN A 248 13.35 16.65 9.22
C ASN A 248 13.45 15.46 8.24
N THR A 249 12.44 15.28 7.38
CA THR A 249 12.37 14.17 6.43
C THR A 249 13.55 14.10 5.45
N THR A 250 14.15 15.24 5.08
CA THR A 250 15.34 15.28 4.21
C THR A 250 16.56 14.76 4.95
N GLN A 251 16.69 15.10 6.22
CA GLN A 251 17.77 14.61 7.10
C GLN A 251 17.59 13.12 7.44
N VAL A 252 16.38 12.66 7.74
CA VAL A 252 16.09 11.22 7.98
C VAL A 252 16.47 10.37 6.77
N LYS A 253 16.20 10.85 5.55
CA LYS A 253 16.62 10.18 4.31
C LYS A 253 18.14 10.08 4.14
N SER A 254 18.94 10.79 4.93
CA SER A 254 20.40 10.69 4.90
C SER A 254 21.00 9.66 5.86
N PHE A 255 20.19 9.05 6.75
CA PHE A 255 20.70 8.07 7.71
C PHE A 255 21.30 6.86 6.99
N ASN A 256 22.50 6.44 7.36
CA ASN A 256 23.10 5.23 6.79
C ASN A 256 22.52 3.97 7.45
N SER A 257 22.82 2.79 6.90
CA SER A 257 22.29 1.52 7.42
C SER A 257 22.77 1.20 8.84
N THR A 258 23.97 1.63 9.24
CA THR A 258 24.47 1.45 10.62
C THR A 258 23.67 2.29 11.61
N GLN A 259 23.36 3.54 11.26
CA GLN A 259 22.54 4.44 12.07
C GLN A 259 21.10 3.97 12.19
N ILE A 260 20.53 3.41 11.12
CA ILE A 260 19.19 2.82 11.13
C ILE A 260 19.17 1.55 12.00
N GLN A 261 20.17 0.68 11.88
CA GLN A 261 20.24 -0.56 12.67
C GLN A 261 20.50 -0.32 14.16
N SER A 262 21.05 0.84 14.55
CA SER A 262 21.23 1.21 15.96
C SER A 262 20.01 1.87 16.60
N LEU A 263 18.92 2.10 15.85
CA LEU A 263 17.69 2.64 16.41
C LEU A 263 17.03 1.66 17.38
N ASP A 264 16.98 2.06 18.65
CA ASP A 264 16.24 1.37 19.71
C ASP A 264 14.71 1.59 19.60
N ALA A 265 13.94 0.92 20.46
CA ALA A 265 12.48 1.03 20.49
C ALA A 265 11.94 2.44 20.72
N THR A 266 12.64 3.25 21.52
CA THR A 266 12.21 4.63 21.81
C THR A 266 12.37 5.49 20.57
N ARG A 267 13.51 5.41 19.88
CA ARG A 267 13.77 6.17 18.66
C ARG A 267 12.93 5.68 17.48
N MET A 268 12.74 4.37 17.35
CA MET A 268 11.83 3.79 16.35
C MET A 268 10.39 4.29 16.54
N GLY A 269 9.90 4.33 17.78
CA GLY A 269 8.56 4.86 18.08
C GLY A 269 8.44 6.38 17.95
N ALA A 270 9.56 7.11 18.06
CA ALA A 270 9.59 8.56 17.94
C ALA A 270 9.56 9.08 16.50
N LEU A 271 9.92 8.25 15.51
CA LEU A 271 9.82 8.61 14.09
C LEU A 271 8.37 8.86 13.68
N ALA A 272 8.08 10.03 13.13
CA ALA A 272 6.77 10.32 12.58
C ALA A 272 6.48 9.43 11.35
N PRO A 273 5.21 9.13 11.02
CA PRO A 273 4.87 8.35 9.82
C PRO A 273 5.46 8.94 8.52
N ALA A 274 5.52 10.27 8.40
CA ALA A 274 6.13 10.93 7.25
C ALA A 274 7.65 10.69 7.13
N GLU A 275 8.35 10.50 8.25
CA GLU A 275 9.79 10.21 8.30
C GLU A 275 10.06 8.74 7.94
N VAL A 276 9.24 7.82 8.45
CA VAL A 276 9.29 6.40 8.07
C VAL A 276 9.03 6.24 6.57
N ALA A 277 8.04 6.95 6.02
CA ALA A 277 7.76 6.96 4.58
C ALA A 277 8.88 7.62 3.74
N ALA A 278 9.68 8.51 4.33
CA ALA A 278 10.79 9.19 3.64
C ALA A 278 12.06 8.34 3.54
N LEU A 279 12.21 7.29 4.36
CA LEU A 279 13.30 6.32 4.24
C LEU A 279 13.30 5.70 2.84
N SER A 280 14.46 5.66 2.18
CA SER A 280 14.58 4.92 0.92
C SER A 280 14.27 3.44 1.11
N SER A 281 13.91 2.76 0.03
CA SER A 281 13.60 1.33 0.11
C SER A 281 14.81 0.48 0.52
N THR A 282 16.04 0.91 0.20
CA THR A 282 17.28 0.25 0.69
C THR A 282 17.50 0.46 2.19
N GLN A 283 17.28 1.68 2.69
CA GLN A 283 17.35 1.99 4.12
C GLN A 283 16.31 1.19 4.91
N PHE A 284 15.06 1.18 4.42
CA PHE A 284 13.98 0.45 5.05
C PHE A 284 14.22 -1.06 5.06
N ALA A 285 14.74 -1.62 3.96
CA ALA A 285 15.12 -3.03 3.89
C ALA A 285 16.32 -3.41 4.79
N SER A 286 17.08 -2.44 5.33
CA SER A 286 18.15 -2.70 6.29
C SER A 286 17.67 -2.88 7.74
N LEU A 287 16.38 -2.63 8.02
CA LEU A 287 15.79 -2.87 9.34
C LEU A 287 15.80 -4.36 9.66
N SER A 288 16.18 -4.72 10.88
CA SER A 288 16.02 -6.08 11.38
C SER A 288 14.54 -6.46 11.57
N THR A 289 14.23 -7.76 11.65
CA THR A 289 12.89 -8.25 12.00
C THR A 289 12.42 -7.71 13.35
N THR A 290 13.33 -7.60 14.33
CA THR A 290 13.06 -6.97 15.63
C THR A 290 12.63 -5.51 15.47
N GLN A 291 13.35 -4.72 14.66
CA GLN A 291 13.01 -3.31 14.46
C GLN A 291 11.70 -3.13 13.68
N LEU A 292 11.43 -3.98 12.68
CA LEU A 292 10.14 -3.99 12.00
C LEU A 292 9.00 -4.27 12.98
N GLY A 293 9.19 -5.20 13.93
CA GLY A 293 8.23 -5.50 15.00
C GLY A 293 7.94 -4.33 15.95
N LEU A 294 8.80 -3.31 16.00
CA LEU A 294 8.62 -2.11 16.83
C LEU A 294 7.78 -1.01 16.16
N LEU A 295 7.51 -1.11 14.86
CA LEU A 295 6.74 -0.10 14.14
C LEU A 295 5.28 -0.08 14.62
N ALA A 296 4.79 1.11 14.95
CA ALA A 296 3.39 1.33 15.26
C ALA A 296 2.50 1.20 14.01
N ALA A 297 1.22 0.86 14.19
CA ALA A 297 0.27 0.72 13.09
C ALA A 297 0.17 1.98 12.21
N THR A 298 0.29 3.18 12.79
CA THR A 298 0.29 4.46 12.07
C THR A 298 1.52 4.63 11.17
N GLN A 299 2.68 4.13 11.59
CA GLN A 299 3.90 4.11 10.78
C GLN A 299 3.78 3.07 9.66
N VAL A 300 3.26 1.88 9.95
CA VAL A 300 3.06 0.83 8.93
C VAL A 300 2.09 1.27 7.84
N LYS A 301 1.01 1.99 8.21
CA LYS A 301 0.06 2.58 7.24
C LYS A 301 0.70 3.62 6.31
N SER A 302 1.81 4.24 6.72
CA SER A 302 2.52 5.24 5.90
C SER A 302 3.54 4.65 4.93
N LEU A 303 3.83 3.34 5.02
CA LEU A 303 4.82 2.71 4.16
C LEU A 303 4.42 2.78 2.70
N THR A 304 5.39 2.97 1.83
CA THR A 304 5.19 2.90 0.39
C THR A 304 5.23 1.45 -0.09
N SER A 305 4.56 1.17 -1.21
CA SER A 305 4.66 -0.14 -1.87
C SER A 305 6.10 -0.50 -2.26
N ALA A 306 6.91 0.50 -2.63
CA ALA A 306 8.32 0.31 -2.95
C ALA A 306 9.19 -0.11 -1.76
N GLN A 307 8.88 0.37 -0.54
CA GLN A 307 9.54 -0.09 0.68
C GLN A 307 9.16 -1.54 0.99
N LEU A 308 7.87 -1.87 0.92
CA LEU A 308 7.38 -3.23 1.18
C LEU A 308 7.92 -4.25 0.18
N ALA A 309 7.92 -3.93 -1.12
CA ALA A 309 8.45 -4.80 -2.17
C ALA A 309 9.95 -5.10 -2.06
N ARG A 310 10.69 -4.32 -1.25
CA ARG A 310 12.14 -4.51 -1.02
C ARG A 310 12.47 -5.29 0.26
N LEU A 311 11.48 -5.55 1.11
CA LEU A 311 11.66 -6.43 2.26
C LEU A 311 11.88 -7.89 1.83
N SER A 312 12.66 -8.63 2.59
CA SER A 312 12.78 -10.08 2.44
C SER A 312 11.48 -10.79 2.86
N THR A 313 11.32 -12.05 2.48
CA THR A 313 10.22 -12.90 2.94
C THR A 313 10.23 -13.08 4.45
N GLU A 314 11.40 -13.18 5.06
CA GLU A 314 11.57 -13.26 6.52
C GLU A 314 11.11 -11.97 7.22
N GLN A 315 11.46 -10.81 6.67
CA GLN A 315 11.02 -9.50 7.19
C GLN A 315 9.50 -9.32 7.08
N ILE A 316 8.88 -9.75 5.98
CA ILE A 316 7.43 -9.72 5.79
C ILE A 316 6.73 -10.70 6.76
N ALA A 317 7.23 -11.93 6.89
CA ALA A 317 6.68 -12.92 7.80
C ALA A 317 6.81 -12.51 9.28
N ALA A 318 7.82 -11.70 9.63
CA ALA A 318 8.02 -11.18 10.99
C ALA A 318 7.05 -10.05 11.40
N LEU A 319 6.31 -9.44 10.45
CA LEU A 319 5.30 -8.44 10.79
C LEU A 319 4.17 -9.08 11.60
N SER A 320 3.80 -8.47 12.72
CA SER A 320 2.66 -8.93 13.52
C SER A 320 1.34 -8.82 12.74
N THR A 321 0.32 -9.57 13.15
CA THR A 321 -1.03 -9.48 12.57
C THR A 321 -1.62 -8.07 12.68
N THR A 322 -1.34 -7.34 13.77
CA THR A 322 -1.73 -5.93 13.95
C THR A 322 -1.05 -5.01 12.93
N GLN A 323 0.25 -5.20 12.69
CA GLN A 323 0.98 -4.40 11.70
C GLN A 323 0.51 -4.73 10.29
N PHE A 324 0.35 -6.01 9.96
CA PHE A 324 -0.13 -6.44 8.65
C PHE A 324 -1.57 -5.96 8.40
N GLY A 325 -2.44 -6.03 9.42
CA GLY A 325 -3.80 -5.47 9.40
C GLY A 325 -3.85 -3.95 9.21
N ALA A 326 -2.79 -3.21 9.56
CA ALA A 326 -2.70 -1.76 9.39
C ALA A 326 -2.35 -1.32 7.95
N LEU A 327 -1.89 -2.23 7.09
CA LEU A 327 -1.61 -1.94 5.68
C LEU A 327 -2.88 -1.51 4.94
N VAL A 328 -2.75 -0.75 3.86
CA VAL A 328 -3.88 -0.43 2.97
C VAL A 328 -3.87 -1.31 1.72
N ALA A 329 -4.99 -1.37 0.99
CA ALA A 329 -5.12 -2.22 -0.19
C ALA A 329 -4.02 -2.00 -1.25
N SER A 330 -3.59 -0.76 -1.49
CA SER A 330 -2.50 -0.46 -2.44
C SER A 330 -1.12 -0.94 -1.97
N GLN A 331 -0.90 -1.05 -0.66
CA GLN A 331 0.32 -1.61 -0.08
C GLN A 331 0.35 -3.14 -0.24
N ILE A 332 -0.79 -3.80 -0.02
CA ILE A 332 -0.97 -5.24 -0.24
C ILE A 332 -0.78 -5.59 -1.73
N ALA A 333 -1.36 -4.81 -2.63
CA ALA A 333 -1.16 -4.94 -4.08
C ALA A 333 0.32 -4.80 -4.49
N GLY A 334 1.11 -4.05 -3.72
CA GLY A 334 2.54 -3.84 -3.95
C GLY A 334 3.44 -4.99 -3.49
N LEU A 335 2.92 -5.97 -2.75
CA LEU A 335 3.69 -7.15 -2.33
C LEU A 335 3.99 -8.06 -3.52
N THR A 336 5.21 -8.60 -3.54
CA THR A 336 5.57 -9.63 -4.53
C THR A 336 4.85 -10.94 -4.23
N THR A 337 4.69 -11.78 -5.26
CA THR A 337 4.11 -13.12 -5.11
C THR A 337 4.90 -13.99 -4.15
N THR A 338 6.24 -13.87 -4.15
CA THR A 338 7.12 -14.58 -3.22
C THR A 338 6.90 -14.15 -1.77
N GLN A 339 6.69 -12.85 -1.51
CA GLN A 339 6.38 -12.34 -0.18
C GLN A 339 5.00 -12.81 0.30
N LEU A 340 3.98 -12.79 -0.56
CA LEU A 340 2.65 -13.31 -0.22
C LEU A 340 2.68 -14.80 0.14
N ASN A 341 3.46 -15.60 -0.58
CA ASN A 341 3.60 -17.04 -0.30
C ASN A 341 4.34 -17.33 1.01
N ALA A 342 5.09 -16.36 1.55
CA ALA A 342 5.75 -16.48 2.84
C ALA A 342 4.85 -16.08 4.03
N LEU A 343 3.64 -15.56 3.78
CA LEU A 343 2.72 -15.15 4.84
C LEU A 343 2.14 -16.36 5.58
N ALA A 344 2.10 -16.23 6.90
CA ALA A 344 1.36 -17.15 7.76
C ALA A 344 -0.16 -16.98 7.56
N THR A 345 -0.92 -18.04 7.81
CA THR A 345 -2.38 -18.04 7.70
C THR A 345 -3.06 -17.04 8.65
N GLU A 346 -2.44 -16.77 9.79
CA GLU A 346 -2.88 -15.78 10.79
C GLU A 346 -2.75 -14.35 10.25
N GLN A 347 -1.70 -14.05 9.47
CA GLN A 347 -1.53 -12.74 8.84
C GLN A 347 -2.57 -12.51 7.74
N LEU A 348 -2.84 -13.54 6.93
CA LEU A 348 -3.87 -13.48 5.90
C LEU A 348 -5.28 -13.37 6.49
N SER A 349 -5.60 -14.11 7.54
CA SER A 349 -6.92 -14.00 8.19
C SER A 349 -7.11 -12.70 8.98
N ALA A 350 -6.03 -12.01 9.36
CA ALA A 350 -6.08 -10.74 10.08
C ALA A 350 -6.37 -9.50 9.21
N ILE A 351 -6.22 -9.59 7.87
CA ILE A 351 -6.53 -8.45 6.99
C ILE A 351 -8.02 -8.40 6.63
N SER A 352 -8.52 -7.20 6.36
CA SER A 352 -9.91 -6.98 5.99
C SER A 352 -10.24 -7.50 4.58
N ALA A 353 -11.54 -7.69 4.35
CA ALA A 353 -12.10 -7.95 3.03
C ALA A 353 -11.68 -6.91 1.98
N THR A 354 -11.58 -5.62 2.37
CA THR A 354 -11.13 -4.54 1.47
C THR A 354 -9.65 -4.65 1.09
N GLN A 355 -8.79 -5.13 1.99
CA GLN A 355 -7.39 -5.39 1.68
C GLN A 355 -7.24 -6.60 0.75
N ILE A 356 -8.02 -7.67 0.95
CA ILE A 356 -8.05 -8.85 0.07
C ILE A 356 -8.53 -8.49 -1.34
N ALA A 357 -9.54 -7.62 -1.46
CA ALA A 357 -10.00 -7.10 -2.74
C ALA A 357 -8.94 -6.25 -3.48
N GLY A 358 -7.85 -5.85 -2.79
CA GLY A 358 -6.70 -5.18 -3.40
C GLY A 358 -5.66 -6.13 -4.01
N LEU A 359 -5.77 -7.44 -3.78
CA LEU A 359 -4.90 -8.42 -4.43
C LEU A 359 -5.18 -8.48 -5.93
N THR A 360 -4.13 -8.63 -6.72
CA THR A 360 -4.24 -8.89 -8.16
C THR A 360 -4.52 -10.37 -8.45
N ALA A 361 -5.14 -10.67 -9.59
CA ALA A 361 -5.29 -12.03 -10.10
C ALA A 361 -3.98 -12.85 -10.09
N ALA A 362 -2.85 -12.22 -10.44
CA ALA A 362 -1.54 -12.88 -10.42
C ALA A 362 -1.07 -13.25 -9.00
N GLN A 363 -1.36 -12.40 -8.02
CA GLN A 363 -1.06 -12.66 -6.61
C GLN A 363 -1.95 -13.78 -6.05
N VAL A 364 -3.25 -13.74 -6.32
CA VAL A 364 -4.22 -14.77 -5.87
C VAL A 364 -3.87 -16.15 -6.43
N ARG A 365 -3.50 -16.23 -7.71
CA ARG A 365 -3.06 -17.50 -8.33
C ARG A 365 -1.81 -18.11 -7.69
N GLN A 366 -0.99 -17.30 -7.00
CA GLN A 366 0.25 -17.79 -6.38
C GLN A 366 0.06 -18.26 -4.94
N LEU A 367 -1.02 -17.85 -4.25
CA LEU A 367 -1.31 -18.29 -2.90
C LEU A 367 -1.38 -19.82 -2.81
N SER A 368 -0.81 -20.38 -1.74
CA SER A 368 -0.90 -21.82 -1.50
C SER A 368 -2.33 -22.26 -1.14
N GLU A 369 -2.61 -23.56 -1.27
CA GLU A 369 -3.90 -24.13 -0.87
C GLU A 369 -4.20 -23.88 0.61
N THR A 370 -3.20 -24.02 1.49
CA THR A 370 -3.32 -23.73 2.92
C THR A 370 -3.72 -22.26 3.15
N GLN A 371 -3.14 -21.33 2.40
CA GLN A 371 -3.45 -19.90 2.50
C GLN A 371 -4.86 -19.58 1.99
N ILE A 372 -5.29 -20.17 0.87
CA ILE A 372 -6.66 -20.03 0.35
C ILE A 372 -7.68 -20.61 1.32
N GLY A 373 -7.41 -21.81 1.86
CA GLY A 373 -8.28 -22.47 2.84
C GLY A 373 -8.43 -21.68 4.14
N ALA A 374 -7.42 -20.89 4.53
CA ALA A 374 -7.45 -20.07 5.74
C ALA A 374 -8.16 -18.72 5.59
N LEU A 375 -8.53 -18.30 4.37
CA LEU A 375 -9.28 -17.05 4.17
C LEU A 375 -10.65 -17.12 4.86
N THR A 376 -11.08 -16.03 5.48
CA THR A 376 -12.43 -15.96 6.06
C THR A 376 -13.50 -15.89 4.97
N THR A 377 -14.75 -16.19 5.32
CA THR A 377 -15.90 -16.09 4.39
C THR A 377 -16.06 -14.67 3.83
N SER A 378 -15.82 -13.64 4.65
CA SER A 378 -15.89 -12.24 4.21
C SER A 378 -14.77 -11.87 3.23
N GLN A 379 -13.59 -12.46 3.38
CA GLN A 379 -12.47 -12.26 2.45
C GLN A 379 -12.71 -12.96 1.12
N ILE A 380 -13.20 -14.21 1.14
CA ILE A 380 -13.59 -14.95 -0.08
C ILE A 380 -14.69 -14.20 -0.84
N ALA A 381 -15.72 -13.71 -0.14
CA ALA A 381 -16.80 -12.94 -0.75
C ALA A 381 -16.32 -11.63 -1.40
N ALA A 382 -15.23 -11.05 -0.90
CA ALA A 382 -14.66 -9.81 -1.41
C ALA A 382 -13.67 -9.98 -2.57
N LEU A 383 -13.30 -11.22 -2.94
CA LEU A 383 -12.53 -11.46 -4.16
C LEU A 383 -13.31 -10.96 -5.37
N GLY A 384 -12.67 -10.12 -6.18
CA GLY A 384 -13.24 -9.66 -7.43
C GLY A 384 -13.39 -10.79 -8.44
N LEU A 385 -14.03 -10.47 -9.57
CA LEU A 385 -14.34 -11.43 -10.61
C LEU A 385 -13.06 -11.96 -11.31
N GLU A 386 -12.05 -11.10 -11.46
CA GLU A 386 -10.76 -11.47 -12.05
C GLU A 386 -9.94 -12.35 -11.10
N GLU A 387 -9.92 -12.01 -9.81
CA GLU A 387 -9.21 -12.78 -8.77
C GLU A 387 -9.81 -14.17 -8.60
N LEU A 388 -11.15 -14.28 -8.57
CA LEU A 388 -11.84 -15.55 -8.46
C LEU A 388 -11.60 -16.42 -9.72
N GLY A 389 -11.61 -15.82 -10.91
CA GLY A 389 -11.29 -16.50 -12.16
C GLY A 389 -9.84 -16.96 -12.27
N ALA A 390 -8.93 -16.37 -11.49
CA ALA A 390 -7.52 -16.74 -11.44
C ALA A 390 -7.22 -17.93 -10.53
N LEU A 391 -8.15 -18.34 -9.66
CA LEU A 391 -8.00 -19.52 -8.84
C LEU A 391 -7.90 -20.77 -9.72
N ASN A 392 -6.90 -21.59 -9.47
CA ASN A 392 -6.74 -22.87 -10.15
C ASN A 392 -7.62 -23.96 -9.52
N SER A 393 -7.71 -25.12 -10.17
CA SER A 393 -8.58 -26.21 -9.71
C SER A 393 -8.24 -26.73 -8.31
N THR A 394 -6.97 -26.77 -7.90
CA THR A 394 -6.60 -27.27 -6.56
C THR A 394 -6.92 -26.25 -5.47
N GLN A 395 -6.69 -24.95 -5.73
CA GLN A 395 -7.12 -23.86 -4.84
C GLN A 395 -8.65 -23.80 -4.69
N MET A 396 -9.43 -24.16 -5.71
CA MET A 396 -10.88 -24.23 -5.60
C MET A 396 -11.33 -25.39 -4.69
N THR A 397 -10.63 -26.52 -4.70
CA THR A 397 -11.01 -27.72 -3.93
C THR A 397 -10.78 -27.60 -2.43
N VAL A 398 -9.86 -26.73 -1.97
CA VAL A 398 -9.59 -26.52 -0.54
C VAL A 398 -10.60 -25.61 0.14
N LEU A 399 -11.47 -24.93 -0.62
CA LEU A 399 -12.52 -24.08 -0.06
C LEU A 399 -13.52 -24.91 0.78
N SER A 400 -13.74 -24.49 2.01
CA SER A 400 -14.77 -25.03 2.88
C SER A 400 -16.18 -24.74 2.36
N THR A 401 -17.16 -25.50 2.85
CA THR A 401 -18.58 -25.31 2.53
C THR A 401 -19.09 -23.92 2.92
N THR A 402 -18.58 -23.33 4.00
CA THR A 402 -18.96 -21.97 4.43
C THR A 402 -18.36 -20.89 3.54
N GLN A 403 -17.13 -21.06 3.04
CA GLN A 403 -16.52 -20.15 2.06
C GLN A 403 -17.25 -20.20 0.71
N ILE A 404 -17.64 -21.39 0.25
CA ILE A 404 -18.44 -21.56 -0.98
C ILE A 404 -19.81 -20.90 -0.84
N GLY A 405 -20.48 -21.09 0.30
CA GLY A 405 -21.76 -20.43 0.60
C GLY A 405 -21.67 -18.89 0.65
N ALA A 406 -20.47 -18.34 0.81
CA ALA A 406 -20.23 -16.89 0.82
C ALA A 406 -20.13 -16.27 -0.58
N PHE A 407 -20.04 -17.05 -1.66
CA PHE A 407 -20.04 -16.50 -3.01
C PHE A 407 -21.37 -15.80 -3.35
N SER A 408 -21.29 -14.71 -4.09
CA SER A 408 -22.47 -14.14 -4.74
C SER A 408 -22.89 -14.97 -5.94
N ALA A 409 -24.16 -14.84 -6.35
CA ALA A 409 -24.66 -15.41 -7.60
C ALA A 409 -23.82 -14.99 -8.83
N THR A 410 -23.30 -13.76 -8.84
CA THR A 410 -22.48 -13.24 -9.95
C THR A 410 -21.10 -13.91 -9.99
N GLN A 411 -20.48 -14.12 -8.83
CA GLN A 411 -19.22 -14.85 -8.72
C GLN A 411 -19.38 -16.31 -9.18
N VAL A 412 -20.45 -17.00 -8.76
CA VAL A 412 -20.74 -18.39 -9.17
C VAL A 412 -20.92 -18.53 -10.69
N LYS A 413 -21.59 -17.57 -11.33
CA LYS A 413 -21.79 -17.56 -12.79
C LYS A 413 -20.48 -17.53 -13.58
N LEU A 414 -19.39 -17.01 -13.02
CA LEU A 414 -18.08 -16.92 -13.67
C LEU A 414 -17.16 -18.12 -13.43
N LEU A 415 -17.51 -19.01 -12.49
CA LEU A 415 -16.70 -20.19 -12.22
C LEU A 415 -16.58 -21.05 -13.48
N SER A 416 -15.36 -21.51 -13.78
CA SER A 416 -15.18 -22.41 -14.92
C SER A 416 -15.94 -23.72 -14.70
N THR A 417 -16.31 -24.41 -15.78
CA THR A 417 -16.93 -25.75 -15.69
C THR A 417 -16.01 -26.74 -14.99
N ALA A 418 -14.69 -26.61 -15.18
CA ALA A 418 -13.69 -27.41 -14.47
C ALA A 418 -13.70 -27.16 -12.96
N SER A 419 -13.84 -25.91 -12.52
CA SER A 419 -13.94 -25.55 -11.11
C SER A 419 -15.20 -26.13 -10.47
N ILE A 420 -16.35 -26.01 -11.15
CA ILE A 420 -17.63 -26.57 -10.69
C ILE A 420 -17.55 -28.10 -10.57
N ASN A 421 -16.96 -28.78 -11.56
CA ASN A 421 -16.79 -30.24 -11.55
C ASN A 421 -15.77 -30.74 -10.52
N GLY A 422 -14.80 -29.90 -10.15
CA GLY A 422 -13.80 -30.22 -9.14
C GLY A 422 -14.37 -30.27 -7.72
N PHE A 423 -15.52 -29.63 -7.47
CA PHE A 423 -16.14 -29.67 -6.15
C PHE A 423 -16.59 -31.08 -5.76
N SER A 424 -16.36 -31.41 -4.50
CA SER A 424 -16.96 -32.58 -3.86
C SER A 424 -18.48 -32.45 -3.76
N VAL A 425 -19.15 -33.57 -3.56
CA VAL A 425 -20.61 -33.61 -3.31
C VAL A 425 -21.00 -32.69 -2.15
N THR A 426 -20.27 -32.74 -1.03
CA THR A 426 -20.54 -31.90 0.15
C THR A 426 -20.38 -30.41 -0.15
N GLN A 427 -19.40 -30.03 -0.97
CA GLN A 427 -19.21 -28.65 -1.41
C GLN A 427 -20.33 -28.18 -2.32
N LEU A 428 -20.75 -28.99 -3.30
CA LEU A 428 -21.89 -28.65 -4.17
C LEU A 428 -23.21 -28.54 -3.40
N GLN A 429 -23.45 -29.42 -2.42
CA GLN A 429 -24.63 -29.33 -1.55
C GLN A 429 -24.64 -28.09 -0.65
N SER A 430 -23.49 -27.43 -0.44
CA SER A 430 -23.40 -26.18 0.31
C SER A 430 -23.79 -24.93 -0.50
N PHE A 431 -23.96 -25.06 -1.82
CA PHE A 431 -24.45 -23.95 -2.63
C PHE A 431 -25.87 -23.57 -2.25
N LEU A 432 -26.10 -22.28 -2.04
CA LEU A 432 -27.41 -21.70 -1.83
C LEU A 432 -28.27 -21.81 -3.11
N PRO A 433 -29.60 -21.90 -2.99
CA PRO A 433 -30.50 -21.92 -4.15
C PRO A 433 -30.26 -20.77 -5.13
N THR A 434 -30.02 -19.56 -4.63
CA THR A 434 -29.70 -18.39 -5.46
C THR A 434 -28.40 -18.53 -6.26
N GLN A 435 -27.42 -19.27 -5.73
CA GLN A 435 -26.17 -19.58 -6.42
C GLN A 435 -26.38 -20.66 -7.49
N ILE A 436 -27.15 -21.73 -7.19
CA ILE A 436 -27.50 -22.77 -8.16
C ILE A 436 -28.30 -22.19 -9.34
N GLY A 437 -29.26 -21.32 -9.06
CA GLY A 437 -30.01 -20.62 -10.11
C GLY A 437 -29.18 -19.66 -10.96
N ALA A 438 -27.99 -19.28 -10.50
CA ALA A 438 -27.05 -18.44 -11.26
C ALA A 438 -26.13 -19.24 -12.19
N LEU A 439 -26.08 -20.58 -12.05
CA LEU A 439 -25.30 -21.43 -12.93
C LEU A 439 -25.83 -21.33 -14.37
N THR A 440 -24.90 -21.13 -15.30
CA THR A 440 -25.17 -21.17 -16.73
C THR A 440 -25.56 -22.58 -17.16
N ALA A 441 -26.29 -22.68 -18.28
CA ALA A 441 -26.64 -23.95 -18.90
C ALA A 441 -25.41 -24.84 -19.15
N THR A 442 -24.29 -24.24 -19.58
CA THR A 442 -23.03 -24.96 -19.81
C THR A 442 -22.38 -25.47 -18.51
N GLN A 443 -22.45 -24.71 -17.41
CA GLN A 443 -21.97 -25.18 -16.10
C GLN A 443 -22.81 -26.35 -15.58
N VAL A 444 -24.14 -26.28 -15.69
CA VAL A 444 -25.03 -27.38 -15.28
C VAL A 444 -24.83 -28.60 -16.16
N GLN A 445 -24.73 -28.43 -17.48
CA GLN A 445 -24.42 -29.52 -18.41
C GLN A 445 -23.05 -30.15 -18.12
N GLY A 446 -22.08 -29.37 -17.66
CA GLY A 446 -20.75 -29.85 -17.29
C GLY A 446 -20.73 -30.80 -16.09
N LEU A 447 -21.73 -30.73 -15.19
CA LEU A 447 -21.78 -31.53 -13.95
C LEU A 447 -21.71 -33.03 -14.26
N GLY A 448 -20.76 -33.72 -13.63
CA GLY A 448 -20.72 -35.17 -13.61
C GLY A 448 -21.98 -35.77 -12.99
N THR A 449 -22.35 -36.99 -13.36
CA THR A 449 -23.60 -37.63 -12.91
C THR A 449 -23.68 -37.74 -11.39
N THR A 450 -22.57 -38.06 -10.70
CA THR A 450 -22.50 -38.10 -9.23
C THR A 450 -22.79 -36.74 -8.59
N GLN A 451 -22.17 -35.68 -9.10
CA GLN A 451 -22.41 -34.31 -8.63
C GLN A 451 -23.86 -33.89 -8.89
N PHE A 452 -24.35 -34.17 -10.09
CA PHE A 452 -25.68 -33.77 -10.54
C PHE A 452 -26.80 -34.41 -9.72
N THR A 453 -26.72 -35.72 -9.46
CA THR A 453 -27.72 -36.42 -8.64
C THR A 453 -27.60 -36.11 -7.15
N SER A 454 -26.46 -35.62 -6.69
CA SER A 454 -26.25 -35.20 -5.30
C SER A 454 -26.92 -33.88 -4.93
N LEU A 455 -27.37 -33.08 -5.91
CA LEU A 455 -28.10 -31.84 -5.65
C LEU A 455 -29.39 -32.13 -4.88
N THR A 456 -29.67 -31.32 -3.87
CA THR A 456 -30.90 -31.42 -3.07
C THR A 456 -32.13 -30.96 -3.85
N THR A 457 -33.32 -31.36 -3.44
CA THR A 457 -34.59 -30.93 -4.07
C THR A 457 -34.75 -29.40 -4.08
N THR A 458 -34.28 -28.69 -3.04
CA THR A 458 -34.26 -27.22 -3.01
C THR A 458 -33.29 -26.60 -4.02
N GLN A 459 -32.17 -27.27 -4.30
CA GLN A 459 -31.23 -26.82 -5.33
C GLN A 459 -31.79 -27.09 -6.73
N TRP A 460 -32.46 -28.23 -6.93
CA TRP A 460 -33.18 -28.55 -8.15
C TRP A 460 -34.27 -27.55 -8.49
N SER A 461 -35.09 -27.17 -7.50
CA SER A 461 -36.12 -26.15 -7.67
C SER A 461 -35.56 -24.75 -7.93
N ALA A 462 -34.25 -24.54 -7.79
CA ALA A 462 -33.58 -23.29 -8.14
C ALA A 462 -33.00 -23.26 -9.57
N LEU A 463 -32.86 -24.41 -10.25
CA LEU A 463 -32.33 -24.46 -11.61
C LEU A 463 -33.22 -23.70 -12.59
N THR A 464 -32.63 -23.02 -13.57
CA THR A 464 -33.45 -22.32 -14.58
C THR A 464 -34.01 -23.29 -15.61
N ALA A 465 -35.15 -22.93 -16.22
CA ALA A 465 -35.72 -23.69 -17.33
C ALA A 465 -34.72 -23.86 -18.50
N ALA A 466 -33.86 -22.85 -18.74
CA ALA A 466 -32.82 -22.92 -19.75
C ALA A 466 -31.73 -23.95 -19.39
N SER A 467 -31.32 -24.01 -18.12
CA SER A 467 -30.33 -25.00 -17.66
C SER A 467 -30.87 -26.43 -17.74
N LEU A 468 -32.15 -26.63 -17.40
CA LEU A 468 -32.83 -27.93 -17.53
C LEU A 468 -32.99 -28.37 -19.00
N GLY A 469 -33.22 -27.43 -19.91
CA GLY A 469 -33.31 -27.72 -21.35
C GLY A 469 -31.97 -28.08 -22.00
N ALA A 470 -30.85 -27.77 -21.35
CA ALA A 470 -29.50 -28.08 -21.83
C ALA A 470 -28.94 -29.40 -21.28
N LEU A 471 -29.70 -30.11 -20.45
CA LEU A 471 -29.26 -31.39 -19.88
C LEU A 471 -28.98 -32.42 -20.97
N THR A 472 -27.94 -33.22 -20.76
CA THR A 472 -27.67 -34.38 -21.60
C THR A 472 -28.66 -35.51 -21.31
N THR A 473 -28.81 -36.44 -22.26
CA THR A 473 -29.63 -37.65 -22.06
C THR A 473 -29.15 -38.49 -20.87
N THR A 474 -27.84 -38.55 -20.63
CA THR A 474 -27.25 -39.24 -19.48
C THR A 474 -27.64 -38.57 -18.16
N GLN A 475 -27.58 -37.23 -18.08
CA GLN A 475 -28.00 -36.49 -16.89
C GLN A 475 -29.50 -36.66 -16.64
N LEU A 476 -30.31 -36.56 -17.69
CA LEU A 476 -31.76 -36.72 -17.62
C LEU A 476 -32.16 -38.12 -17.11
N ALA A 477 -31.51 -39.17 -17.62
CA ALA A 477 -31.74 -40.55 -17.16
C ALA A 477 -31.31 -40.77 -15.69
N SER A 478 -30.45 -39.92 -15.15
CA SER A 478 -29.97 -40.00 -13.76
C SER A 478 -30.83 -39.24 -12.74
N ILE A 479 -31.85 -38.47 -13.19
CA ILE A 479 -32.72 -37.68 -12.29
C ILE A 479 -33.54 -38.61 -11.40
N GLY A 480 -33.57 -38.38 -10.08
CA GLY A 480 -34.48 -39.09 -9.19
C GLY A 480 -35.90 -38.54 -9.23
N THR A 481 -36.88 -39.35 -8.83
CA THR A 481 -38.30 -38.99 -8.86
C THR A 481 -38.63 -37.80 -7.93
N GLU A 482 -37.98 -37.71 -6.77
CA GLU A 482 -38.12 -36.58 -5.84
C GLU A 482 -37.60 -35.27 -6.44
N GLN A 483 -36.45 -35.31 -7.12
CA GLN A 483 -35.92 -34.14 -7.83
C GLN A 483 -36.89 -33.67 -8.90
N LEU A 484 -37.45 -34.60 -9.68
CA LEU A 484 -38.43 -34.28 -10.72
C LEU A 484 -39.69 -33.63 -10.12
N GLN A 485 -40.21 -34.16 -9.02
CA GLN A 485 -41.37 -33.61 -8.30
C GLN A 485 -41.10 -32.23 -7.69
N SER A 486 -39.85 -31.90 -7.37
CA SER A 486 -39.49 -30.57 -6.85
C SER A 486 -39.53 -29.44 -7.88
N LEU A 487 -39.64 -29.77 -9.18
CA LEU A 487 -39.64 -28.79 -10.26
C LEU A 487 -40.98 -28.05 -10.38
N THR A 488 -40.89 -26.74 -10.62
CA THR A 488 -42.04 -25.89 -10.97
C THR A 488 -42.55 -26.20 -12.38
N THR A 489 -43.79 -25.79 -12.66
CA THR A 489 -44.37 -25.93 -14.01
C THR A 489 -43.60 -25.16 -15.08
N THR A 490 -42.96 -24.04 -14.74
CA THR A 490 -42.07 -23.30 -15.65
C THR A 490 -40.80 -24.08 -15.97
N GLN A 491 -40.19 -24.70 -14.97
CA GLN A 491 -39.01 -25.57 -15.16
C GLN A 491 -39.35 -26.81 -15.98
N ILE A 492 -40.50 -27.44 -15.72
CA ILE A 492 -40.98 -28.58 -16.50
C ILE A 492 -41.13 -28.21 -17.97
N LYS A 493 -41.65 -27.03 -18.32
CA LYS A 493 -41.74 -26.58 -19.73
C LYS A 493 -40.39 -26.46 -20.43
N GLY A 494 -39.32 -26.22 -19.66
CA GLY A 494 -37.94 -26.18 -20.18
C GLY A 494 -37.25 -27.54 -20.22
N LEU A 495 -37.78 -28.56 -19.53
CA LEU A 495 -37.16 -29.88 -19.43
C LEU A 495 -37.32 -30.67 -20.74
N GLY A 496 -36.22 -31.23 -21.24
CA GLY A 496 -36.28 -32.17 -22.37
C GLY A 496 -36.82 -33.52 -21.91
N ILE A 497 -38.12 -33.79 -22.04
CA ILE A 497 -38.74 -35.00 -21.46
C ILE A 497 -38.50 -36.30 -22.25
N ALA A 498 -37.95 -36.23 -23.46
CA ALA A 498 -37.84 -37.37 -24.37
C ALA A 498 -36.94 -38.52 -23.85
N GLY A 499 -36.01 -38.22 -22.94
CA GLY A 499 -35.11 -39.23 -22.35
C GLY A 499 -35.44 -39.58 -20.91
N LEU A 500 -36.63 -39.22 -20.40
CA LEU A 500 -37.09 -39.70 -19.10
C LEU A 500 -37.49 -41.17 -19.18
N SER A 501 -37.20 -41.94 -18.12
CA SER A 501 -37.68 -43.31 -17.94
C SER A 501 -39.17 -43.35 -17.60
N SER A 502 -39.79 -44.53 -17.72
CA SER A 502 -41.18 -44.74 -17.35
C SER A 502 -41.46 -44.38 -15.89
N ASP A 503 -40.57 -44.76 -14.96
CA ASP A 503 -40.68 -44.40 -13.54
C ASP A 503 -40.61 -42.88 -13.30
N GLN A 504 -39.76 -42.18 -14.05
CA GLN A 504 -39.66 -40.73 -13.98
C GLN A 504 -40.94 -40.06 -14.52
N PHE A 505 -41.49 -40.54 -15.64
CA PHE A 505 -42.78 -40.06 -16.13
C PHE A 505 -43.92 -40.31 -15.15
N ALA A 506 -43.96 -41.50 -14.54
CA ALA A 506 -44.92 -41.88 -13.51
C ALA A 506 -44.86 -40.95 -12.29
N ALA A 507 -43.68 -40.44 -11.97
CA ALA A 507 -43.46 -39.55 -10.83
C ALA A 507 -43.91 -38.09 -11.04
N LEU A 508 -44.22 -37.65 -12.27
CA LEU A 508 -44.70 -36.29 -12.50
C LEU A 508 -46.03 -36.05 -11.76
N SER A 509 -46.10 -34.95 -11.00
CA SER A 509 -47.35 -34.51 -10.36
C SER A 509 -48.39 -34.08 -11.40
N THR A 510 -49.65 -34.03 -10.98
CA THR A 510 -50.79 -33.57 -11.80
C THR A 510 -50.54 -32.19 -12.40
N GLU A 511 -50.02 -31.24 -11.61
CA GLU A 511 -49.71 -29.89 -12.06
C GLU A 511 -48.61 -29.90 -13.13
N GLN A 512 -47.56 -30.70 -12.93
CA GLN A 512 -46.44 -30.81 -13.87
C GLN A 512 -46.86 -31.47 -15.19
N LEU A 513 -47.63 -32.58 -15.12
CA LEU A 513 -48.15 -33.26 -16.30
C LEU A 513 -49.03 -32.31 -17.12
N SER A 514 -49.92 -31.55 -16.46
CA SER A 514 -50.77 -30.57 -17.13
C SER A 514 -49.96 -29.45 -17.78
N ALA A 515 -48.78 -29.11 -17.25
CA ALA A 515 -47.95 -28.01 -17.72
C ALA A 515 -47.11 -28.35 -18.96
N LEU A 516 -47.02 -29.63 -19.36
CA LEU A 516 -46.27 -30.05 -20.55
C LEU A 516 -46.78 -29.32 -21.80
N THR A 517 -45.84 -28.82 -22.59
CA THR A 517 -46.15 -28.17 -23.87
C THR A 517 -46.52 -29.21 -24.93
N ALA A 518 -47.23 -28.78 -25.98
CA ALA A 518 -47.52 -29.64 -27.13
C ALA A 518 -46.26 -30.24 -27.77
N GLN A 519 -45.15 -29.49 -27.81
CA GLN A 519 -43.87 -29.98 -28.30
C GLN A 519 -43.32 -31.11 -27.42
N GLN A 520 -43.42 -30.95 -26.10
CA GLN A 520 -43.01 -31.99 -25.16
C GLN A 520 -43.86 -33.25 -25.32
N ILE A 521 -45.18 -33.13 -25.40
CA ILE A 521 -46.08 -34.28 -25.64
C ILE A 521 -45.67 -35.05 -26.89
N ARG A 522 -45.41 -34.35 -28.01
CA ARG A 522 -44.94 -34.96 -29.27
C ARG A 522 -43.57 -35.64 -29.16
N ALA A 523 -42.76 -35.24 -28.17
CA ALA A 523 -41.44 -35.79 -27.93
C ALA A 523 -41.43 -37.01 -26.99
N ILE A 524 -42.59 -37.39 -26.40
CA ILE A 524 -42.72 -38.59 -25.58
C ILE A 524 -42.50 -39.84 -26.45
N PRO A 525 -41.54 -40.72 -26.14
CA PRO A 525 -41.39 -41.98 -26.87
C PRO A 525 -42.64 -42.85 -26.77
N VAL A 526 -42.96 -43.60 -27.82
CA VAL A 526 -44.12 -44.53 -27.84
C VAL A 526 -44.06 -45.53 -26.68
N THR A 527 -42.87 -46.00 -26.31
CA THR A 527 -42.71 -46.90 -25.15
C THR A 527 -43.03 -46.22 -23.83
N ALA A 528 -42.78 -44.92 -23.69
CA ALA A 528 -43.06 -44.19 -22.46
C ALA A 528 -44.55 -43.85 -22.32
N ILE A 529 -45.24 -43.59 -23.45
CA ILE A 529 -46.67 -43.27 -23.40
C ILE A 529 -47.54 -44.46 -22.99
N GLN A 530 -47.11 -45.67 -23.33
CA GLN A 530 -47.77 -46.93 -22.94
C GLN A 530 -47.75 -47.18 -21.44
N GLU A 531 -46.78 -46.61 -20.74
CA GLU A 531 -46.59 -46.81 -19.30
C GLU A 531 -47.36 -45.79 -18.45
N LEU A 532 -48.05 -44.83 -19.08
CA LEU A 532 -48.87 -43.85 -18.36
C LEU A 532 -50.09 -44.51 -17.72
N THR A 533 -50.41 -44.15 -16.48
CA THR A 533 -51.62 -44.66 -15.83
C THR A 533 -52.88 -44.00 -16.43
N THR A 534 -54.04 -44.66 -16.30
CA THR A 534 -55.33 -44.08 -16.70
C THR A 534 -55.62 -42.76 -15.98
N THR A 535 -55.21 -42.63 -14.72
CA THR A 535 -55.26 -41.38 -13.95
C THR A 535 -54.41 -40.28 -14.58
N GLN A 536 -53.21 -40.59 -15.09
CA GLN A 536 -52.38 -39.59 -15.77
C GLN A 536 -52.96 -39.19 -17.13
N ILE A 537 -53.50 -40.14 -17.89
CA ILE A 537 -54.14 -39.85 -19.18
C ILE A 537 -55.36 -38.92 -19.00
N SER A 538 -56.20 -39.17 -17.99
CA SER A 538 -57.38 -38.33 -17.72
C SER A 538 -57.03 -36.89 -17.30
N LEU A 539 -55.79 -36.64 -16.85
CA LEU A 539 -55.32 -35.31 -16.45
C LEU A 539 -54.74 -34.47 -17.60
N LEU A 540 -54.57 -35.05 -18.80
CA LEU A 540 -54.05 -34.32 -19.96
C LEU A 540 -55.01 -33.19 -20.37
N ARG A 541 -54.50 -32.02 -20.72
CA ARG A 541 -55.32 -30.95 -21.31
C ARG A 541 -55.71 -31.29 -22.74
N THR A 542 -56.81 -30.72 -23.23
CA THR A 542 -57.24 -30.87 -24.63
C THR A 542 -56.13 -30.50 -25.63
N THR A 543 -55.36 -29.46 -25.34
CA THR A 543 -54.19 -29.07 -26.16
C THR A 543 -53.05 -30.08 -26.14
N GLN A 544 -52.96 -30.91 -25.11
CA GLN A 544 -51.97 -31.99 -25.01
C GLN A 544 -52.46 -33.23 -25.75
N VAL A 545 -53.73 -33.59 -25.59
CA VAL A 545 -54.36 -34.70 -26.32
C VAL A 545 -54.34 -34.45 -27.84
N SER A 546 -54.71 -33.24 -28.28
CA SER A 546 -54.62 -32.85 -29.69
C SER A 546 -53.17 -32.80 -30.22
N ALA A 547 -52.18 -32.73 -29.33
CA ALA A 547 -50.76 -32.73 -29.70
C ALA A 547 -50.18 -34.13 -29.89
N LEU A 548 -50.86 -35.19 -29.42
CA LEU A 548 -50.40 -36.57 -29.59
C LEU A 548 -50.13 -36.89 -31.07
N LEU A 549 -49.03 -37.56 -31.34
CA LEU A 549 -48.78 -38.12 -32.67
C LEU A 549 -49.67 -39.35 -32.88
N VAL A 550 -49.99 -39.66 -34.13
CA VAL A 550 -50.76 -40.85 -34.53
C VAL A 550 -50.16 -42.12 -33.90
N ALA A 551 -48.84 -42.26 -33.95
CA ALA A 551 -48.14 -43.41 -33.34
C ALA A 551 -48.22 -43.44 -31.81
N GLN A 552 -48.32 -42.28 -31.16
CA GLN A 552 -48.47 -42.19 -29.71
C GLN A 552 -49.89 -42.56 -29.27
N LEU A 553 -50.91 -42.03 -29.97
CA LEU A 553 -52.31 -42.33 -29.66
C LEU A 553 -52.64 -43.80 -29.92
N GLY A 554 -52.20 -44.35 -31.06
CA GLY A 554 -52.43 -45.76 -31.40
C GLY A 554 -51.63 -46.76 -30.55
N ALA A 555 -50.68 -46.27 -29.75
CA ALA A 555 -49.95 -47.10 -28.80
C ALA A 555 -50.64 -47.22 -27.44
N LEU A 556 -51.59 -46.34 -27.11
CA LEU A 556 -52.31 -46.39 -25.85
C LEU A 556 -53.17 -47.67 -25.77
N SER A 557 -53.30 -48.22 -24.56
CA SER A 557 -54.21 -49.33 -24.28
C SER A 557 -55.67 -48.88 -24.37
N GLU A 558 -56.58 -49.85 -24.53
CA GLU A 558 -58.03 -49.58 -24.51
C GLU A 558 -58.46 -48.87 -23.22
N GLN A 559 -57.89 -49.23 -22.06
CA GLN A 559 -58.19 -48.59 -20.77
C GLN A 559 -57.65 -47.15 -20.71
N GLN A 560 -56.49 -46.88 -21.30
CA GLN A 560 -55.93 -45.52 -21.38
C GLN A 560 -56.78 -44.62 -22.28
N ILE A 561 -57.23 -45.12 -23.44
CA ILE A 561 -58.14 -44.39 -24.32
C ILE A 561 -59.48 -44.10 -23.62
N ALA A 562 -60.08 -45.12 -22.98
CA ALA A 562 -61.31 -44.98 -22.23
C ALA A 562 -61.19 -44.03 -21.01
N ALA A 563 -59.97 -43.72 -20.54
CA ALA A 563 -59.75 -42.76 -19.47
C ALA A 563 -59.82 -41.29 -19.91
N LEU A 564 -59.84 -41.00 -21.22
CA LEU A 564 -60.00 -39.63 -21.73
C LEU A 564 -61.42 -39.13 -21.45
N SER A 565 -61.59 -37.98 -20.81
CA SER A 565 -62.89 -37.32 -20.71
C SER A 565 -63.48 -37.01 -22.08
N SER A 566 -64.80 -36.84 -22.15
CA SER A 566 -65.49 -36.43 -23.39
C SER A 566 -64.87 -35.20 -24.03
N THR A 567 -64.48 -34.19 -23.24
CA THR A 567 -63.82 -32.97 -23.76
C THR A 567 -62.43 -33.23 -24.35
N GLN A 568 -61.65 -34.14 -23.75
CA GLN A 568 -60.35 -34.55 -24.28
C GLN A 568 -60.55 -35.34 -25.58
N PHE A 569 -61.52 -36.23 -25.62
CA PHE A 569 -61.84 -37.03 -26.80
C PHE A 569 -62.30 -36.13 -27.98
N SER A 570 -63.17 -35.16 -27.73
CA SER A 570 -63.56 -34.14 -28.71
C SER A 570 -62.39 -33.29 -29.21
N SER A 571 -61.28 -33.22 -28.47
CA SER A 571 -60.10 -32.45 -28.90
C SER A 571 -59.19 -33.19 -29.87
N LEU A 572 -59.46 -34.48 -30.15
CA LEU A 572 -58.70 -35.25 -31.12
C LEU A 572 -58.79 -34.62 -32.51
N LEU A 573 -57.66 -34.49 -33.18
CA LEU A 573 -57.60 -34.08 -34.58
C LEU A 573 -58.09 -35.22 -35.46
N THR A 574 -58.67 -34.87 -36.60
CA THR A 574 -59.18 -35.86 -37.59
C THR A 574 -58.12 -36.86 -38.03
N ILE A 575 -56.85 -36.44 -38.13
CA ILE A 575 -55.72 -37.31 -38.47
C ILE A 575 -55.39 -38.34 -37.38
N GLN A 576 -55.83 -38.11 -36.14
CA GLN A 576 -55.60 -39.00 -35.01
C GLN A 576 -56.69 -40.09 -34.91
N ILE A 577 -57.91 -39.85 -35.41
CA ILE A 577 -59.04 -40.79 -35.30
C ILE A 577 -58.73 -42.18 -35.88
N PRO A 578 -58.07 -42.33 -37.04
CA PRO A 578 -57.70 -43.65 -37.56
C PRO A 578 -56.71 -44.44 -36.68
N ALA A 579 -56.07 -43.80 -35.70
CA ALA A 579 -55.13 -44.47 -34.78
C ALA A 579 -55.83 -45.25 -33.67
N LEU A 580 -57.12 -44.99 -33.41
CA LEU A 580 -57.89 -45.66 -32.37
C LEU A 580 -58.09 -47.13 -32.74
N SER A 581 -57.76 -48.05 -31.83
CA SER A 581 -58.00 -49.47 -32.05
C SER A 581 -59.50 -49.78 -31.95
N GLU A 582 -59.92 -50.86 -32.62
CA GLU A 582 -61.30 -51.37 -32.55
C GLU A 582 -61.70 -51.65 -31.09
N ALA A 583 -60.80 -52.27 -30.32
CA ALA A 583 -61.01 -52.53 -28.90
C ALA A 583 -61.20 -51.23 -28.08
N ALA A 584 -60.39 -50.20 -28.35
CA ALA A 584 -60.52 -48.91 -27.68
C ALA A 584 -61.86 -48.21 -27.99
N LEU A 585 -62.37 -48.33 -29.23
CA LEU A 585 -63.66 -47.77 -29.62
C LEU A 585 -64.83 -48.51 -28.96
N SER A 586 -64.76 -49.83 -28.84
CA SER A 586 -65.77 -50.63 -28.13
C SER A 586 -65.81 -50.39 -26.62
N ALA A 587 -64.74 -49.82 -26.05
CA ALA A 587 -64.63 -49.53 -24.62
C ALA A 587 -65.12 -48.11 -24.25
N LEU A 588 -65.54 -47.30 -25.22
CA LEU A 588 -66.01 -45.94 -24.98
C LEU A 588 -67.42 -45.90 -24.41
N ASP A 589 -67.67 -44.94 -23.52
CA ASP A 589 -69.02 -44.67 -23.04
C ASP A 589 -69.81 -43.74 -23.99
N ALA A 590 -71.12 -43.69 -23.79
CA ALA A 590 -72.04 -42.85 -24.55
C ALA A 590 -71.67 -41.34 -24.53
N THR A 591 -71.04 -40.86 -23.45
CA THR A 591 -70.65 -39.44 -23.33
C THR A 591 -69.39 -39.11 -24.13
N GLN A 592 -68.45 -40.03 -24.22
CA GLN A 592 -67.25 -39.92 -25.06
C GLN A 592 -67.63 -39.98 -26.54
N LEU A 593 -68.50 -40.93 -26.92
CA LEU A 593 -68.98 -41.11 -28.30
C LEU A 593 -69.82 -39.93 -28.78
N SER A 594 -70.76 -39.45 -27.98
CA SER A 594 -71.54 -38.24 -28.31
C SER A 594 -70.67 -36.97 -28.36
N GLY A 595 -69.46 -37.00 -27.80
CA GLY A 595 -68.46 -35.93 -27.91
C GLY A 595 -67.78 -35.83 -29.28
N LEU A 596 -67.88 -36.85 -30.14
CA LEU A 596 -67.28 -36.80 -31.48
C LEU A 596 -68.02 -35.82 -32.40
N ASP A 597 -67.32 -34.87 -32.99
CA ASP A 597 -67.90 -34.02 -34.02
C ASP A 597 -68.10 -34.79 -35.34
N THR A 598 -68.87 -34.19 -36.26
CA THR A 598 -69.16 -34.83 -37.55
C THR A 598 -67.92 -35.09 -38.39
N THR A 599 -66.87 -34.28 -38.25
CA THR A 599 -65.62 -34.44 -39.01
C THR A 599 -64.79 -35.60 -38.44
N GLN A 600 -64.76 -35.75 -37.11
CA GLN A 600 -64.15 -36.91 -36.46
C GLN A 600 -64.91 -38.20 -36.80
N MET A 601 -66.26 -38.16 -36.81
CA MET A 601 -67.08 -39.31 -37.24
C MET A 601 -66.76 -39.76 -38.67
N THR A 602 -66.56 -38.80 -39.61
CA THR A 602 -66.17 -39.14 -40.99
C THR A 602 -64.75 -39.70 -41.12
N ALA A 603 -63.90 -39.51 -40.10
CA ALA A 603 -62.52 -40.01 -40.11
C ALA A 603 -62.41 -41.46 -39.59
N LEU A 604 -63.49 -42.04 -39.05
CA LEU A 604 -63.54 -43.47 -38.70
C LEU A 604 -63.51 -44.32 -39.98
N ASN A 605 -62.68 -45.35 -39.98
CA ASN A 605 -62.66 -46.33 -41.07
C ASN A 605 -63.77 -47.39 -40.89
N SER A 606 -63.97 -48.25 -41.89
CA SER A 606 -65.05 -49.24 -41.88
C SER A 606 -64.95 -50.25 -40.73
N THR A 607 -63.75 -50.63 -40.29
CA THR A 607 -63.60 -51.59 -39.17
C THR A 607 -63.80 -50.92 -37.82
N GLN A 608 -63.35 -49.66 -37.68
CA GLN A 608 -63.61 -48.83 -36.51
C GLN A 608 -65.11 -48.55 -36.30
N VAL A 609 -65.86 -48.26 -37.38
CA VAL A 609 -67.32 -48.09 -37.29
C VAL A 609 -68.00 -49.41 -36.91
N ALA A 610 -67.56 -50.53 -37.48
CA ALA A 610 -68.08 -51.86 -37.14
C ALA A 610 -67.76 -52.28 -35.68
N ALA A 611 -66.75 -51.69 -35.04
CA ALA A 611 -66.36 -51.99 -33.66
C ALA A 611 -67.20 -51.27 -32.59
N LEU A 612 -68.02 -50.28 -32.96
CA LEU A 612 -68.95 -49.62 -32.03
C LEU A 612 -70.09 -50.59 -31.69
N ASP A 613 -70.32 -50.92 -30.42
CA ASP A 613 -71.44 -51.81 -30.09
C ASP A 613 -72.82 -51.17 -30.32
N SER A 614 -73.89 -51.94 -30.13
CA SER A 614 -75.26 -51.46 -30.32
C SER A 614 -75.65 -50.36 -29.33
N GLU A 615 -75.09 -50.34 -28.11
CA GLU A 615 -75.33 -49.27 -27.13
C GLU A 615 -74.63 -47.97 -27.55
N ALA A 616 -73.39 -48.07 -28.04
CA ALA A 616 -72.62 -46.99 -28.63
C ALA A 616 -73.38 -46.36 -29.80
N PHE A 617 -73.91 -47.17 -30.74
CA PHE A 617 -74.71 -46.68 -31.85
C PHE A 617 -75.99 -45.96 -31.41
N ALA A 618 -76.71 -46.51 -30.43
CA ALA A 618 -77.91 -45.89 -29.87
C ALA A 618 -77.63 -44.53 -29.18
N SER A 619 -76.38 -44.31 -28.73
CA SER A 619 -75.96 -43.04 -28.12
C SER A 619 -75.60 -41.94 -29.12
N LEU A 620 -75.43 -42.28 -30.41
CA LEU A 620 -75.06 -41.32 -31.43
C LEU A 620 -76.21 -40.36 -31.76
N THR A 621 -75.88 -39.09 -31.94
CA THR A 621 -76.84 -38.10 -32.42
C THR A 621 -77.19 -38.35 -33.88
N THR A 622 -78.37 -37.87 -34.31
CA THR A 622 -78.78 -37.93 -35.72
C THR A 622 -77.78 -37.28 -36.67
N THR A 623 -77.01 -36.30 -36.21
CA THR A 623 -75.98 -35.65 -37.03
C THR A 623 -74.73 -36.53 -37.15
N GLN A 624 -74.32 -37.19 -36.06
CA GLN A 624 -73.21 -38.14 -36.07
C GLN A 624 -73.53 -39.38 -36.92
N LEU A 625 -74.74 -39.94 -36.82
CA LEU A 625 -75.18 -41.05 -37.67
C LEU A 625 -75.14 -40.67 -39.16
N ARG A 626 -75.54 -39.45 -39.52
CA ARG A 626 -75.46 -38.94 -40.90
C ARG A 626 -74.03 -38.71 -41.39
N ALA A 627 -73.07 -38.58 -40.48
CA ALA A 627 -71.66 -38.44 -40.80
C ALA A 627 -71.01 -39.79 -41.17
N ILE A 628 -71.62 -40.92 -40.76
CA ILE A 628 -71.23 -42.26 -41.21
C ILE A 628 -71.70 -42.44 -42.66
N THR A 629 -70.75 -42.48 -43.59
CA THR A 629 -71.04 -42.53 -45.03
C THR A 629 -70.15 -43.53 -45.77
N GLY A 630 -70.50 -43.83 -47.03
CA GLY A 630 -69.66 -44.65 -47.90
C GLY A 630 -69.51 -46.09 -47.42
N THR A 631 -68.28 -46.62 -47.46
CA THR A 631 -67.95 -48.02 -47.13
C THR A 631 -68.11 -48.36 -45.64
N ALA A 632 -68.26 -47.36 -44.77
CA ALA A 632 -68.56 -47.61 -43.35
C ALA A 632 -70.00 -48.11 -43.14
N LEU A 633 -70.96 -47.64 -43.94
CA LEU A 633 -72.36 -48.11 -43.89
C LEU A 633 -72.48 -49.59 -44.27
N THR A 634 -71.62 -50.08 -45.17
CA THR A 634 -71.62 -51.48 -45.60
C THR A 634 -70.97 -52.42 -44.58
N ALA A 635 -70.31 -51.89 -43.56
CA ALA A 635 -69.66 -52.66 -42.51
C ALA A 635 -70.53 -52.78 -41.24
N LEU A 636 -71.75 -52.23 -41.24
CA LEU A 636 -72.66 -52.30 -40.10
C LEU A 636 -73.18 -53.73 -39.89
N THR A 637 -73.26 -54.14 -38.62
CA THR A 637 -73.92 -55.38 -38.21
C THR A 637 -75.43 -55.19 -38.15
N ASP A 638 -76.19 -56.29 -38.25
CA ASP A 638 -77.65 -56.25 -38.12
C ASP A 638 -78.09 -55.62 -36.78
N ASP A 639 -77.33 -55.88 -35.71
CA ASP A 639 -77.58 -55.30 -34.37
C ASP A 639 -77.32 -53.78 -34.33
N GLN A 640 -76.29 -53.28 -35.02
CA GLN A 640 -76.02 -51.85 -35.14
C GLN A 640 -77.11 -51.15 -35.97
N VAL A 641 -77.55 -51.75 -37.07
CA VAL A 641 -78.66 -51.22 -37.89
C VAL A 641 -79.96 -51.20 -37.11
N ALA A 642 -80.20 -52.20 -36.24
CA ALA A 642 -81.37 -52.24 -35.36
C ALA A 642 -81.31 -51.21 -34.22
N ALA A 643 -80.11 -50.78 -33.82
CA ALA A 643 -79.90 -49.75 -32.80
C ALA A 643 -80.03 -48.31 -33.34
N MET A 644 -79.98 -48.12 -34.66
CA MET A 644 -80.23 -46.84 -35.36
C MET A 644 -81.71 -46.53 -35.52
#